data_AF-A0AAV0UZ64-F1
#
_entry.id   AF-A0AAV0UZ64-F1
#
_cell.length_a   1.000
_cell.length_b   1.000
_cell.length_c   1.000
_cell.angle_alpha   90.00
_cell.angle_beta   90.00
_cell.angle_gamma   90.00
#
_symmetry.space_group_name_H-M   'P 1'
#
loop_
_entity.id
_entity.type
_entity.pdbx_description
1 polymer ?
#
loop_
_entity_poly.entity_id
_entity_poly.type
_entity_poly.pdbx_seq_one_letter_code
_entity_poly.pdbx_strand_id
1 'polypeptide(L)'
;MTRHTREVTPLLGTARETLSPRPDRRRNVWSFLVVGALCLGVWTLVPQQTQVPADVVETTVSLDKKAAVVTTDADNAAFLSNLETMKNPLVDPCVDFYEYACGGWLQTHGIPEDRPSIDASFSVVSEHNKDTIRQLFERSPPQIGPLYHSCLNGADVDEQAMAYVTHLFRRVHQVNSTLNLLQFAGEMDQSLGISTFFSLAVGADPHDPTVNILQLAQGGLTLPSREYYLDRSKVDRYAALYVDYVAKLFAVGDLDQHNSSGFAASVLEIETALATISLPNAALRDPWTTNTAYSFADIAQRYPFLMAYVNGVYKQEPFPMQHAIIATPGFFDAQNQMLSDESLLPRLKHYMSFHLLDSFGPLLGEYFRRVSHDFHGKIQGAGGLIPRDQFCVSLTTAFLGDEIGKYYMSEVFDADAKAAAEALVAEIEASLKALLRTESWLDRVTYDAAVKKLDKVKNYIGGPDDVPPLPFELQSDAFFDNVKRLMQLSAAETIDSIGKPVDEQAWGMFPSTVNAYYDPSANKMVFPAAILQPPFYSAEHYPAAANFARIGMVMGHELSHGFDDQGRNYDDKGALRSWWTPSVSAEFTKKVQCLAAQYSTFPVVSIDDGHVLGTVNGNLTLGENIADNGGIRLAYEAYHLWKRTFAPRPSVPSSDAPFGTANSKTEGALLPGEHNDHGSRDARHYRNDKKNTNGHLTGKQHKHQMGPNEEGETGHHGKPSHHANKDDEDSGNQEHRKHASKDKGHEGLKAGKTKLHHHGKKKHDSEDNDKVLASEHPKKHHHHHRSKNDKEDGESGNHENGHRDENERKDQSDNCEDCGRKERGQSHHKSKKDWGKKSKRHGCGKEDSDCGSKQAQSDAGHPFSGGDARMQSMVETLARAVAQPGDPGADDRLFFTAFAQDWCEKRTPGYAELLRTVDPHSPGKWRVNGPLMNYDKFAETFSCPMGSPMNPEKKCVIW
;
A
#
# COMPACT_ATOMS: atom_id res chain seq x y z
N MET A 1 -8.22 -5.24 9.46
CA MET A 1 -8.28 -4.81 8.04
C MET A 1 -7.10 -5.30 7.18
N THR A 2 -5.84 -5.00 7.51
CA THR A 2 -4.65 -5.19 6.63
C THR A 2 -4.15 -6.63 6.39
N ARG A 3 -4.96 -7.68 6.58
CA ARG A 3 -4.48 -9.09 6.56
C ARG A 3 -5.01 -9.99 5.44
N HIS A 4 -5.68 -9.41 4.42
CA HIS A 4 -6.46 -10.17 3.42
C HIS A 4 -5.99 -10.08 1.96
N THR A 5 -4.78 -9.58 1.76
CA THR A 5 -4.15 -9.46 0.45
C THR A 5 -2.76 -10.05 0.50
N ARG A 6 -2.57 -11.26 -0.04
CA ARG A 6 -1.31 -11.54 -0.72
C ARG A 6 -1.35 -10.79 -2.03
N GLU A 7 -0.47 -9.81 -2.19
CA GLU A 7 -0.49 -8.94 -3.36
C GLU A 7 -0.13 -9.74 -4.62
N VAL A 8 -1.12 -9.92 -5.49
CA VAL A 8 -0.94 -10.43 -6.85
C VAL A 8 -0.74 -9.23 -7.77
N THR A 9 0.37 -9.22 -8.49
CA THR A 9 0.77 -8.16 -9.43
C THR A 9 -0.35 -7.88 -10.46
N PRO A 10 -0.59 -6.62 -10.91
CA PRO A 10 -1.89 -6.20 -11.49
C PRO A 10 -2.32 -6.78 -12.86
N LEU A 11 -1.67 -7.84 -13.36
CA LEU A 11 -1.82 -8.36 -14.72
C LEU A 11 -3.03 -9.30 -14.90
N LEU A 12 -3.53 -9.91 -13.82
CA LEU A 12 -4.88 -10.51 -13.80
C LEU A 12 -5.90 -9.38 -13.60
N GLY A 13 -6.08 -8.58 -14.65
CA GLY A 13 -6.57 -7.21 -14.59
C GLY A 13 -7.69 -6.94 -13.57
N THR A 14 -7.35 -6.16 -12.53
CA THR A 14 -8.26 -5.34 -11.70
C THR A 14 -9.40 -6.04 -10.97
N ALA A 15 -9.47 -7.37 -10.97
CA ALA A 15 -10.31 -8.13 -10.06
C ALA A 15 -9.87 -7.87 -8.61
N ARG A 16 -10.72 -7.17 -7.86
CA ARG A 16 -10.50 -6.73 -6.47
C ARG A 16 -10.60 -7.92 -5.49
N GLU A 17 -9.76 -7.92 -4.45
CA GLU A 17 -9.99 -8.58 -3.15
C GLU A 17 -10.73 -9.96 -3.14
N THR A 18 -10.28 -11.01 -3.85
CA THR A 18 -10.89 -12.38 -3.70
C THR A 18 -9.97 -13.58 -4.05
N LEU A 19 -8.68 -13.57 -3.69
CA LEU A 19 -7.85 -14.80 -3.69
C LEU A 19 -6.98 -14.90 -2.42
N SER A 20 -7.42 -15.74 -1.47
CA SER A 20 -6.74 -16.00 -0.18
C SER A 20 -5.84 -17.26 -0.26
N PRO A 21 -4.72 -17.37 0.48
CA PRO A 21 -3.86 -18.56 0.47
C PRO A 21 -3.63 -19.21 1.86
N ARG A 22 -2.74 -20.21 1.91
CA ARG A 22 -2.66 -21.21 2.99
C ARG A 22 -1.94 -20.73 4.27
N PRO A 23 -2.46 -21.06 5.47
CA PRO A 23 -1.66 -21.22 6.69
C PRO A 23 -1.07 -22.65 6.81
N ASP A 24 0.09 -22.82 7.46
CA ASP A 24 0.70 -24.15 7.67
C ASP A 24 0.05 -24.90 8.86
N ARG A 25 0.16 -26.24 8.87
CA ARG A 25 -0.43 -27.10 9.91
C ARG A 25 0.44 -28.31 10.28
N ARG A 26 1.49 -28.07 11.05
CA ARG A 26 2.26 -29.13 11.71
C ARG A 26 1.40 -29.97 12.66
N ARG A 27 1.55 -31.29 12.60
CA ARG A 27 0.86 -32.27 13.46
C ARG A 27 1.64 -32.49 14.76
N ASN A 28 1.12 -32.00 15.89
CA ASN A 28 1.68 -32.31 17.20
C ASN A 28 1.29 -33.72 17.67
N VAL A 29 2.29 -34.52 18.03
CA VAL A 29 2.13 -35.81 18.73
C VAL A 29 2.43 -35.61 20.20
N TRP A 30 1.54 -36.08 21.08
CA TRP A 30 1.64 -35.89 22.53
C TRP A 30 2.61 -36.87 23.19
N SER A 31 3.35 -36.39 24.20
CA SER A 31 3.92 -37.21 25.28
C SER A 31 4.15 -36.35 26.52
N PHE A 32 3.56 -36.74 27.65
CA PHE A 32 3.73 -36.09 28.95
C PHE A 32 4.93 -36.66 29.71
N LEU A 33 5.61 -35.82 30.49
CA LEU A 33 6.24 -36.21 31.76
C LEU A 33 6.36 -34.98 32.68
N VAL A 34 6.22 -35.17 34.00
CA VAL A 34 6.09 -34.08 34.99
C VAL A 34 6.99 -34.30 36.20
N VAL A 35 7.96 -33.41 36.40
CA VAL A 35 8.63 -33.09 37.68
C VAL A 35 9.11 -31.62 37.58
N GLY A 36 9.02 -30.74 38.58
CA GLY A 36 8.39 -30.88 39.89
C GLY A 36 9.25 -30.40 41.08
N ALA A 37 9.60 -29.11 41.15
CA ALA A 37 10.24 -28.51 42.34
C ALA A 37 9.99 -26.99 42.44
N LEU A 38 9.78 -26.47 43.66
CA LEU A 38 9.68 -25.04 43.97
C LEU A 38 10.92 -24.53 44.71
N CYS A 39 11.19 -23.22 44.61
CA CYS A 39 11.63 -22.40 45.76
C CYS A 39 11.19 -20.93 45.60
N LEU A 40 11.04 -20.22 46.72
CA LEU A 40 10.48 -18.87 46.82
C LEU A 40 11.56 -17.82 47.15
N GLY A 41 11.34 -16.58 46.70
CA GLY A 41 12.15 -15.42 47.09
C GLY A 41 11.54 -14.11 46.59
N VAL A 42 10.86 -13.37 47.48
CA VAL A 42 10.22 -12.08 47.16
C VAL A 42 11.12 -10.91 47.60
N TRP A 43 11.03 -9.80 46.86
CA TRP A 43 11.88 -8.61 46.96
C TRP A 43 11.72 -7.81 48.27
N THR A 44 12.66 -6.87 48.52
CA THR A 44 12.31 -5.43 48.59
C THR A 44 13.54 -4.54 48.37
N LEU A 45 13.32 -3.26 48.02
CA LEU A 45 14.38 -2.31 47.65
C LEU A 45 14.73 -1.35 48.81
N VAL A 46 15.98 -0.87 48.81
CA VAL A 46 16.40 0.42 49.39
C VAL A 46 17.26 1.12 48.32
N PRO A 47 17.08 2.42 48.04
CA PRO A 47 17.65 3.05 46.85
C PRO A 47 19.13 3.39 47.02
N GLN A 48 19.92 3.17 45.96
CA GLN A 48 21.30 3.66 45.89
C GLN A 48 21.47 4.55 44.65
N GLN A 49 21.78 5.82 44.90
CA GLN A 49 21.94 6.87 43.88
C GLN A 49 23.36 6.80 43.28
N THR A 50 23.66 5.73 42.55
CA THR A 50 24.96 5.55 41.88
C THR A 50 24.98 6.25 40.52
N GLN A 51 26.04 7.01 40.27
CA GLN A 51 26.31 7.57 38.94
C GLN A 51 26.51 6.41 37.94
N VAL A 52 25.91 6.53 36.74
CA VAL A 52 26.03 5.53 35.68
C VAL A 52 27.48 5.53 35.17
N PRO A 53 28.21 4.40 35.23
CA PRO A 53 29.51 4.27 34.58
C PRO A 53 29.36 4.43 33.06
N ALA A 54 30.32 5.09 32.42
CA ALA A 54 30.35 5.20 30.97
C ALA A 54 30.93 3.94 30.31
N ASP A 55 30.47 2.76 30.75
CA ASP A 55 30.87 1.49 30.16
C ASP A 55 30.08 1.24 28.87
N VAL A 56 30.82 1.12 27.77
CA VAL A 56 30.28 0.99 26.43
C VAL A 56 29.77 -0.43 26.24
N VAL A 57 28.46 -0.59 25.99
CA VAL A 57 27.95 -1.78 25.34
C VAL A 57 28.35 -1.71 23.88
N GLU A 58 29.47 -2.33 23.53
CA GLU A 58 29.85 -2.56 22.13
C GLU A 58 28.88 -3.56 21.50
N THR A 59 27.77 -3.06 20.94
CA THR A 59 26.91 -3.82 20.01
C THR A 59 27.67 -4.07 18.72
N THR A 60 28.61 -5.00 18.76
CA THR A 60 29.35 -5.50 17.60
C THR A 60 28.47 -6.45 16.81
N VAL A 61 27.65 -5.88 15.91
CA VAL A 61 27.02 -6.67 14.84
C VAL A 61 28.15 -7.21 13.95
N SER A 62 28.38 -8.51 14.02
CA SER A 62 29.50 -9.15 13.34
C SER A 62 29.15 -9.47 11.89
N LEU A 63 29.26 -8.48 11.00
CA LEU A 63 29.57 -8.78 9.60
C LEU A 63 30.89 -9.56 9.57
N ASP A 64 30.82 -10.87 9.29
CA ASP A 64 32.02 -11.69 9.14
C ASP A 64 32.89 -11.10 8.02
N LYS A 65 34.21 -11.16 8.17
CA LYS A 65 35.18 -10.43 7.32
C LYS A 65 35.19 -10.85 5.85
N LYS A 66 34.43 -11.89 5.49
CA LYS A 66 34.11 -12.27 4.11
C LYS A 66 33.06 -11.37 3.44
N ALA A 67 32.13 -10.80 4.20
CA ALA A 67 31.07 -9.91 3.69
C ALA A 67 31.62 -8.55 3.21
N ALA A 68 32.87 -8.23 3.53
CA ALA A 68 33.66 -7.23 2.82
C ALA A 68 34.12 -7.77 1.45
N VAL A 69 33.15 -8.10 0.59
CA VAL A 69 33.41 -8.55 -0.78
C VAL A 69 34.09 -7.43 -1.54
N VAL A 70 35.17 -7.78 -2.26
CA VAL A 70 35.90 -6.83 -3.10
C VAL A 70 35.12 -6.65 -4.40
N THR A 71 34.17 -5.71 -4.39
CA THR A 71 33.60 -5.14 -5.62
C THR A 71 34.74 -4.78 -6.57
N THR A 72 34.66 -5.16 -7.85
CA THR A 72 35.68 -4.72 -8.80
C THR A 72 35.45 -3.25 -9.16
N ASP A 73 36.51 -2.55 -9.54
CA ASP A 73 36.39 -1.18 -10.08
C ASP A 73 35.45 -1.12 -11.30
N ALA A 74 35.28 -2.24 -12.02
CA ALA A 74 34.42 -2.34 -13.20
C ALA A 74 32.92 -2.44 -12.84
N ASP A 75 32.55 -3.21 -11.83
CA ASP A 75 31.14 -3.38 -11.42
C ASP A 75 30.61 -2.07 -10.81
N ASN A 76 31.42 -1.45 -9.94
CA ASN A 76 31.15 -0.10 -9.43
C ASN A 76 31.03 0.92 -10.57
N ALA A 77 31.90 0.87 -11.58
CA ALA A 77 31.82 1.76 -12.74
C ALA A 77 30.57 1.52 -13.60
N ALA A 78 30.12 0.27 -13.78
CA ALA A 78 28.89 -0.06 -14.50
C ALA A 78 27.66 0.46 -13.76
N PHE A 79 27.58 0.26 -12.44
CA PHE A 79 26.52 0.79 -11.59
C PHE A 79 26.47 2.33 -11.64
N LEU A 80 27.60 3.00 -11.39
CA LEU A 80 27.69 4.47 -11.43
C LEU A 80 27.38 5.03 -12.83
N SER A 81 27.81 4.35 -13.90
CA SER A 81 27.46 4.73 -15.28
C SER A 81 25.96 4.66 -15.51
N ASN A 82 25.27 3.64 -15.00
CA ASN A 82 23.81 3.54 -15.11
C ASN A 82 23.12 4.71 -14.39
N LEU A 83 23.51 4.99 -13.14
CA LEU A 83 22.96 6.13 -12.37
C LEU A 83 23.11 7.46 -13.13
N GLU A 84 24.27 7.71 -13.74
CA GLU A 84 24.50 8.94 -14.51
C GLU A 84 23.66 9.03 -15.80
N THR A 85 23.32 7.90 -16.45
CA THR A 85 22.42 7.93 -17.62
C THR A 85 20.95 8.21 -17.28
N MET A 86 20.53 7.94 -16.04
CA MET A 86 19.15 8.20 -15.59
C MET A 86 18.89 9.66 -15.20
N LYS A 87 19.95 10.44 -14.92
CA LYS A 87 19.86 11.83 -14.42
C LYS A 87 19.56 12.86 -15.52
N ASN A 88 18.97 13.98 -15.14
CA ASN A 88 18.88 15.20 -15.94
C ASN A 88 19.71 16.33 -15.27
N PRO A 89 21.01 16.46 -15.58
CA PRO A 89 21.90 17.43 -14.93
C PRO A 89 21.65 18.89 -15.34
N LEU A 90 20.63 19.17 -16.17
CA LEU A 90 20.19 20.53 -16.49
C LEU A 90 19.17 21.08 -15.49
N VAL A 91 18.65 20.24 -14.59
CA VAL A 91 17.68 20.61 -13.57
C VAL A 91 18.39 20.80 -12.23
N ASP A 92 18.01 21.85 -11.50
CA ASP A 92 18.58 22.14 -10.19
C ASP A 92 18.05 21.11 -9.15
N PRO A 93 18.92 20.30 -8.51
CA PRO A 93 18.52 19.34 -7.50
C PRO A 93 17.81 19.97 -6.30
N CYS A 94 17.97 21.29 -6.11
CA CYS A 94 17.33 22.06 -5.04
C CYS A 94 15.95 22.62 -5.42
N VAL A 95 15.51 22.41 -6.67
CA VAL A 95 14.19 22.76 -7.20
C VAL A 95 13.32 21.52 -7.42
N ASP A 96 13.85 20.46 -8.02
CA ASP A 96 13.12 19.21 -8.26
C ASP A 96 14.08 18.02 -8.31
N PHE A 97 14.30 17.35 -7.17
CA PHE A 97 15.30 16.29 -7.10
C PHE A 97 14.91 15.03 -7.87
N TYR A 98 13.62 14.71 -7.92
CA TYR A 98 13.09 13.63 -8.75
C TYR A 98 13.41 13.85 -10.23
N GLU A 99 13.17 15.04 -10.78
CA GLU A 99 13.54 15.31 -12.19
C GLU A 99 15.06 15.33 -12.38
N TYR A 100 15.85 15.87 -11.44
CA TYR A 100 17.32 15.75 -11.49
C TYR A 100 17.81 14.29 -11.52
N ALA A 101 17.21 13.41 -10.71
CA ALA A 101 17.62 12.02 -10.55
C ALA A 101 17.07 11.09 -11.65
N CYS A 102 15.82 11.31 -12.10
CA CYS A 102 15.09 10.44 -13.03
C CYS A 102 14.90 11.01 -14.43
N GLY A 103 15.16 12.30 -14.67
CA GLY A 103 14.76 12.98 -15.92
C GLY A 103 15.35 12.37 -17.21
N GLY A 104 16.54 11.77 -17.15
CA GLY A 104 17.13 11.02 -18.26
C GLY A 104 16.40 9.70 -18.52
N TRP A 105 16.01 8.98 -17.46
CA TRP A 105 15.15 7.80 -17.55
C TRP A 105 13.76 8.16 -18.11
N LEU A 106 13.17 9.25 -17.61
CA LEU A 106 11.87 9.78 -18.05
C LEU A 106 11.88 10.27 -19.51
N GLN A 107 13.02 10.68 -20.06
CA GLN A 107 13.15 11.03 -21.47
C GLN A 107 13.36 9.82 -22.39
N THR A 108 13.87 8.70 -21.86
CA THR A 108 14.27 7.52 -22.66
C THR A 108 13.27 6.37 -22.65
N HIS A 109 12.47 6.23 -21.58
CA HIS A 109 11.55 5.10 -21.41
C HIS A 109 10.10 5.44 -21.76
N GLY A 110 9.41 4.55 -22.47
CA GLY A 110 7.96 4.64 -22.76
C GLY A 110 7.16 3.64 -21.94
N ILE A 111 5.87 3.92 -21.69
CA ILE A 111 4.96 2.91 -21.11
C ILE A 111 4.64 1.87 -22.22
N PRO A 112 4.86 0.57 -21.99
CA PRO A 112 4.48 -0.48 -22.94
C PRO A 112 2.95 -0.61 -23.10
N GLU A 113 2.47 -1.03 -24.28
CA GLU A 113 1.03 -1.05 -24.61
C GLU A 113 0.20 -2.06 -23.78
N ASP A 114 0.85 -3.07 -23.20
CA ASP A 114 0.25 -4.14 -22.39
C ASP A 114 -0.06 -3.75 -20.93
N ARG A 115 0.35 -2.55 -20.49
CA ARG A 115 0.30 -2.13 -19.08
C ARG A 115 0.05 -0.62 -18.90
N PRO A 116 -0.49 -0.19 -17.74
CA PRO A 116 -0.75 1.22 -17.48
C PRO A 116 0.44 1.99 -16.86
N SER A 117 1.52 1.32 -16.51
CA SER A 117 2.70 1.93 -15.89
C SER A 117 3.99 1.16 -16.15
N ILE A 118 5.11 1.84 -15.99
CA ILE A 118 6.45 1.28 -15.94
C ILE A 118 7.28 2.08 -14.93
N ASP A 119 8.22 1.43 -14.27
CA ASP A 119 9.14 2.03 -13.32
C ASP A 119 10.56 1.44 -13.48
N ALA A 120 11.55 2.02 -12.81
CA ALA A 120 12.95 1.63 -12.95
C ALA A 120 13.39 0.41 -12.11
N SER A 121 12.52 -0.15 -11.26
CA SER A 121 12.94 -1.10 -10.21
C SER A 121 11.97 -2.27 -10.00
N PHE A 122 10.75 -2.01 -9.53
CA PHE A 122 9.69 -3.01 -9.36
C PHE A 122 9.36 -3.69 -10.70
N SER A 123 9.21 -2.91 -11.78
CA SER A 123 9.01 -3.45 -13.13
C SER A 123 10.20 -4.28 -13.62
N VAL A 124 11.43 -3.85 -13.32
CA VAL A 124 12.66 -4.54 -13.78
C VAL A 124 12.76 -5.93 -13.16
N VAL A 125 12.62 -6.03 -11.83
CA VAL A 125 12.61 -7.33 -11.15
C VAL A 125 11.36 -8.15 -11.57
N SER A 126 10.21 -7.51 -11.80
CA SER A 126 8.99 -8.21 -12.22
C SER A 126 9.15 -8.90 -13.58
N GLU A 127 9.82 -8.30 -14.57
CA GLU A 127 10.12 -9.00 -15.83
C GLU A 127 11.17 -10.11 -15.64
N HIS A 128 12.22 -9.88 -14.84
CA HIS A 128 13.22 -10.92 -14.53
C HIS A 128 12.59 -12.14 -13.82
N ASN A 129 11.62 -11.90 -12.93
CA ASN A 129 10.86 -12.94 -12.26
C ASN A 129 9.95 -13.70 -13.23
N LYS A 130 9.30 -13.02 -14.19
CA LYS A 130 8.53 -13.69 -15.25
C LYS A 130 9.41 -14.61 -16.08
N ASP A 131 10.61 -14.19 -16.49
CA ASP A 131 11.52 -15.03 -17.27
C ASP A 131 12.01 -16.25 -16.49
N THR A 132 12.32 -16.07 -15.20
CA THR A 132 12.73 -17.16 -14.30
C THR A 132 11.59 -18.17 -14.07
N ILE A 133 10.38 -17.68 -13.79
CA ILE A 133 9.18 -18.50 -13.59
C ILE A 133 8.73 -19.18 -14.90
N ARG A 134 8.90 -18.51 -16.05
CA ARG A 134 8.63 -19.11 -17.36
C ARG A 134 9.57 -20.27 -17.65
N GLN A 135 10.88 -20.13 -17.40
CA GLN A 135 11.83 -21.24 -17.54
C GLN A 135 11.45 -22.42 -16.63
N LEU A 136 10.94 -22.16 -15.42
CA LEU A 136 10.38 -23.21 -14.56
C LEU A 136 9.17 -23.90 -15.21
N PHE A 137 8.23 -23.17 -15.81
CA PHE A 137 7.08 -23.78 -16.48
C PHE A 137 7.45 -24.56 -17.76
N GLU A 138 8.46 -24.10 -18.51
CA GLU A 138 9.01 -24.86 -19.65
C GLU A 138 9.58 -26.22 -19.19
N ARG A 139 10.20 -26.31 -18.00
CA ARG A 139 10.61 -27.59 -17.38
C ARG A 139 9.43 -28.47 -16.90
N SER A 140 8.21 -27.94 -16.85
CA SER A 140 6.96 -28.63 -16.51
C SER A 140 6.95 -29.48 -15.22
N PRO A 141 7.25 -28.93 -14.02
CA PRO A 141 7.18 -29.66 -12.75
C PRO A 141 5.78 -30.28 -12.51
N PRO A 142 5.67 -31.54 -12.01
CA PRO A 142 4.37 -32.23 -11.88
C PRO A 142 3.30 -31.50 -11.07
N GLN A 143 3.70 -30.71 -10.07
CA GLN A 143 2.79 -29.95 -9.19
C GLN A 143 2.27 -28.64 -9.82
N ILE A 144 2.89 -28.18 -10.93
CA ILE A 144 2.74 -26.82 -11.46
C ILE A 144 2.31 -26.85 -12.94
N GLY A 145 3.02 -27.65 -13.75
CA GLY A 145 2.80 -27.77 -15.19
C GLY A 145 1.35 -28.07 -15.60
N PRO A 146 0.59 -28.95 -14.91
CA PRO A 146 -0.79 -29.23 -15.30
C PRO A 146 -1.74 -28.03 -15.26
N LEU A 147 -1.58 -27.09 -14.30
CA LEU A 147 -2.38 -25.86 -14.27
C LEU A 147 -2.01 -24.92 -15.42
N TYR A 148 -0.71 -24.74 -15.67
CA TYR A 148 -0.22 -23.90 -16.76
C TYR A 148 -0.66 -24.45 -18.13
N HIS A 149 -0.44 -25.74 -18.39
CA HIS A 149 -0.79 -26.39 -19.66
C HIS A 149 -2.30 -26.47 -19.91
N SER A 150 -3.11 -26.73 -18.88
CA SER A 150 -4.58 -26.67 -19.04
C SER A 150 -5.05 -25.24 -19.35
N CYS A 151 -4.45 -24.23 -18.71
CA CYS A 151 -4.75 -22.83 -18.98
C CYS A 151 -4.40 -22.41 -20.42
N LEU A 152 -3.25 -22.84 -20.96
CA LEU A 152 -2.83 -22.51 -22.33
C LEU A 152 -3.84 -22.96 -23.39
N ASN A 153 -4.50 -24.10 -23.17
CA ASN A 153 -5.45 -24.71 -24.11
C ASN A 153 -6.92 -24.26 -23.87
N GLY A 154 -7.15 -23.21 -23.07
CA GLY A 154 -8.50 -22.74 -22.75
C GLY A 154 -9.27 -22.18 -23.96
N ALA A 155 -10.58 -22.41 -23.95
CA ALA A 155 -11.49 -22.01 -25.03
C ALA A 155 -11.85 -20.51 -25.03
N ASP A 156 -12.45 -20.05 -26.14
CA ASP A 156 -13.05 -18.70 -26.25
C ASP A 156 -14.23 -18.52 -25.26
N VAL A 157 -15.00 -19.60 -25.07
CA VAL A 157 -15.98 -19.80 -24.00
C VAL A 157 -15.84 -21.23 -23.47
N ASP A 158 -15.71 -21.41 -22.15
CA ASP A 158 -15.58 -22.71 -21.50
C ASP A 158 -16.97 -23.27 -21.13
N GLU A 159 -17.39 -24.35 -21.79
CA GLU A 159 -18.71 -24.95 -21.60
C GLU A 159 -18.93 -25.48 -20.17
N GLN A 160 -17.89 -25.98 -19.50
CA GLN A 160 -17.98 -26.54 -18.15
C GLN A 160 -18.12 -25.43 -17.11
N ALA A 161 -17.34 -24.36 -17.26
CA ALA A 161 -17.44 -23.16 -16.44
C ALA A 161 -18.80 -22.49 -16.60
N MET A 162 -19.26 -22.30 -17.84
CA MET A 162 -20.58 -21.74 -18.14
C MET A 162 -21.71 -22.59 -17.55
N ALA A 163 -21.69 -23.91 -17.72
CA ALA A 163 -22.71 -24.80 -17.14
C ALA A 163 -22.78 -24.70 -15.61
N TYR A 164 -21.63 -24.52 -14.94
CA TYR A 164 -21.55 -24.32 -13.50
C TYR A 164 -22.09 -22.94 -13.06
N VAL A 165 -21.68 -21.86 -13.74
CA VAL A 165 -22.15 -20.50 -13.43
C VAL A 165 -23.64 -20.35 -13.70
N THR A 166 -24.17 -20.88 -14.80
CA THR A 166 -25.62 -20.87 -15.10
C THR A 166 -26.43 -21.69 -14.08
N HIS A 167 -25.84 -22.73 -13.46
CA HIS A 167 -26.46 -23.43 -12.33
C HIS A 167 -26.50 -22.57 -11.06
N LEU A 168 -25.41 -21.87 -10.71
CA LEU A 168 -25.39 -20.93 -9.58
C LEU A 168 -26.34 -19.74 -9.79
N PHE A 169 -26.36 -19.16 -10.99
CA PHE A 169 -27.33 -18.13 -11.40
C PHE A 169 -28.78 -18.61 -11.20
N ARG A 170 -29.10 -19.85 -11.63
CA ARG A 170 -30.43 -20.45 -11.37
C ARG A 170 -30.75 -20.55 -9.87
N ARG A 171 -29.77 -20.82 -9.00
CA ARG A 171 -29.95 -20.75 -7.53
C ARG A 171 -30.20 -19.31 -7.05
N VAL A 172 -29.45 -18.32 -7.52
CA VAL A 172 -29.67 -16.88 -7.18
C VAL A 172 -31.11 -16.49 -7.48
N HIS A 173 -31.62 -16.83 -8.66
CA HIS A 173 -32.97 -16.44 -9.06
C HIS A 173 -34.09 -17.25 -8.37
N GLN A 174 -33.79 -18.41 -7.77
CA GLN A 174 -34.74 -19.25 -7.03
C GLN A 174 -34.97 -18.84 -5.54
N VAL A 175 -34.13 -18.00 -4.94
CA VAL A 175 -34.34 -17.58 -3.52
C VAL A 175 -35.56 -16.67 -3.39
N ASN A 176 -36.30 -16.75 -2.28
CA ASN A 176 -37.61 -16.10 -2.13
C ASN A 176 -37.64 -14.95 -1.08
N SER A 177 -36.48 -14.52 -0.58
CA SER A 177 -36.34 -13.31 0.24
C SER A 177 -34.90 -12.80 0.22
N THR A 178 -34.67 -11.54 0.59
CA THR A 178 -33.32 -10.96 0.75
C THR A 178 -32.50 -11.71 1.80
N LEU A 179 -33.14 -12.21 2.87
CA LEU A 179 -32.47 -13.01 3.90
C LEU A 179 -31.87 -14.31 3.32
N ASN A 180 -32.63 -15.01 2.46
CA ASN A 180 -32.16 -16.22 1.78
C ASN A 180 -31.09 -15.91 0.71
N LEU A 181 -31.15 -14.73 0.08
CA LEU A 181 -30.13 -14.26 -0.86
C LEU A 181 -28.78 -14.07 -0.17
N LEU A 182 -28.77 -13.37 0.97
CA LEU A 182 -27.56 -13.13 1.76
C LEU A 182 -27.00 -14.44 2.34
N GLN A 183 -27.86 -15.34 2.83
CA GLN A 183 -27.40 -16.67 3.25
C GLN A 183 -26.76 -17.46 2.10
N PHE A 184 -27.37 -17.46 0.90
CA PHE A 184 -26.78 -18.13 -0.26
C PHE A 184 -25.46 -17.46 -0.69
N ALA A 185 -25.33 -16.14 -0.61
CA ALA A 185 -24.07 -15.45 -0.87
C ALA A 185 -22.95 -15.90 0.09
N GLY A 186 -23.27 -16.08 1.38
CA GLY A 186 -22.35 -16.70 2.35
C GLY A 186 -22.02 -18.16 2.02
N GLU A 187 -22.95 -18.94 1.47
CA GLU A 187 -22.64 -20.30 1.00
C GLU A 187 -21.67 -20.32 -0.18
N MET A 188 -21.72 -19.32 -1.07
CA MET A 188 -20.78 -19.20 -2.18
C MET A 188 -19.39 -18.81 -1.68
N ASP A 189 -19.30 -17.84 -0.78
CA ASP A 189 -18.04 -17.45 -0.15
C ASP A 189 -17.38 -18.63 0.58
N GLN A 190 -18.13 -19.36 1.41
CA GLN A 190 -17.67 -20.60 2.07
C GLN A 190 -17.02 -21.62 1.12
N SER A 191 -17.55 -21.72 -0.11
CA SER A 191 -17.24 -22.82 -1.03
C SER A 191 -16.39 -22.42 -2.24
N LEU A 192 -16.16 -21.13 -2.46
CA LEU A 192 -15.45 -20.58 -3.63
C LEU A 192 -14.57 -19.35 -3.31
N GLY A 193 -14.71 -18.73 -2.13
CA GLY A 193 -14.02 -17.48 -1.78
C GLY A 193 -14.58 -16.24 -2.51
N ILE A 194 -15.83 -16.30 -2.97
CA ILE A 194 -16.48 -15.22 -3.73
C ILE A 194 -17.30 -14.35 -2.76
N SER A 195 -16.70 -13.24 -2.32
CA SER A 195 -17.42 -12.17 -1.61
C SER A 195 -18.32 -11.37 -2.55
N THR A 196 -19.28 -10.61 -1.99
CA THR A 196 -20.20 -9.76 -2.77
C THR A 196 -20.57 -8.49 -2.03
N PHE A 197 -21.65 -8.49 -1.23
CA PHE A 197 -22.26 -7.29 -0.62
C PHE A 197 -21.33 -6.49 0.34
N PHE A 198 -20.23 -7.08 0.77
CA PHE A 198 -19.24 -6.53 1.70
C PHE A 198 -17.98 -7.41 1.67
N SER A 199 -16.83 -6.88 2.11
CA SER A 199 -15.59 -7.66 2.19
C SER A 199 -15.55 -8.48 3.50
N LEU A 200 -15.28 -9.79 3.37
CA LEU A 200 -15.10 -10.73 4.48
C LEU A 200 -13.63 -11.07 4.66
N ALA A 201 -13.21 -11.22 5.92
CA ALA A 201 -11.83 -11.44 6.33
C ALA A 201 -11.76 -12.41 7.52
N VAL A 202 -10.68 -13.20 7.61
CA VAL A 202 -10.35 -14.06 8.76
C VAL A 202 -8.86 -13.92 9.11
N GLY A 203 -8.56 -13.28 10.23
CA GLY A 203 -7.18 -13.02 10.65
C GLY A 203 -7.11 -12.64 12.12
N ALA A 204 -5.91 -12.34 12.64
CA ALA A 204 -5.68 -12.00 14.05
C ALA A 204 -6.75 -11.05 14.63
N ASP A 205 -7.31 -11.41 15.78
CA ASP A 205 -8.16 -10.50 16.56
C ASP A 205 -7.29 -9.30 17.02
N PRO A 206 -7.63 -8.05 16.68
CA PRO A 206 -6.89 -6.88 17.14
C PRO A 206 -6.84 -6.76 18.67
N HIS A 207 -7.79 -7.36 19.41
CA HIS A 207 -7.81 -7.35 20.87
C HIS A 207 -7.01 -8.50 21.50
N ASP A 208 -7.00 -9.68 20.86
CA ASP A 208 -6.16 -10.84 21.18
C ASP A 208 -5.49 -11.43 19.91
N PRO A 209 -4.29 -10.94 19.51
CA PRO A 209 -3.63 -11.35 18.27
C PRO A 209 -3.15 -12.81 18.25
N THR A 210 -3.44 -13.60 19.30
CA THR A 210 -3.13 -15.03 19.33
C THR A 210 -4.19 -15.91 18.64
N VAL A 211 -5.39 -15.39 18.34
CA VAL A 211 -6.50 -16.13 17.71
C VAL A 211 -6.97 -15.47 16.42
N ASN A 212 -7.34 -16.28 15.41
CA ASN A 212 -7.97 -15.79 14.18
C ASN A 212 -9.47 -15.55 14.40
N ILE A 213 -9.94 -14.38 13.98
CA ILE A 213 -11.33 -13.94 14.08
C ILE A 213 -11.88 -13.48 12.73
N LEU A 214 -13.20 -13.60 12.58
CA LEU A 214 -13.95 -13.01 11.48
C LEU A 214 -13.92 -11.47 11.57
N GLN A 215 -13.50 -10.81 10.50
CA GLN A 215 -13.54 -9.36 10.30
C GLN A 215 -14.45 -9.03 9.10
N LEU A 216 -15.30 -8.02 9.23
CA LEU A 216 -16.34 -7.68 8.27
C LEU A 216 -16.31 -6.17 7.97
N ALA A 217 -16.13 -5.80 6.70
CA ALA A 217 -15.92 -4.42 6.27
C ALA A 217 -16.79 -4.07 5.05
N GLN A 218 -17.06 -2.79 4.83
CA GLN A 218 -17.74 -2.31 3.61
C GLN A 218 -17.08 -2.85 2.34
N GLY A 219 -17.87 -3.05 1.29
CA GLY A 219 -17.40 -3.58 0.01
C GLY A 219 -18.52 -3.61 -1.01
N GLY A 220 -18.42 -4.52 -2.00
CA GLY A 220 -19.46 -4.72 -3.00
C GLY A 220 -19.56 -3.64 -4.07
N LEU A 221 -18.41 -3.05 -4.43
CA LEU A 221 -18.24 -2.04 -5.49
C LEU A 221 -17.22 -2.50 -6.52
N THR A 222 -17.64 -2.65 -7.78
CA THR A 222 -16.78 -2.97 -8.93
C THR A 222 -15.90 -1.78 -9.33
N LEU A 223 -16.47 -0.57 -9.36
CA LEU A 223 -15.67 0.63 -9.64
C LEU A 223 -14.74 0.93 -8.45
N PRO A 224 -13.54 1.48 -8.69
CA PRO A 224 -12.42 1.40 -7.74
C PRO A 224 -12.71 1.98 -6.35
N SER A 225 -13.44 3.10 -6.29
CA SER A 225 -13.82 3.76 -5.06
C SER A 225 -15.23 4.35 -5.13
N ARG A 226 -15.80 4.71 -3.98
CA ARG A 226 -17.13 5.33 -3.89
C ARG A 226 -17.25 6.60 -4.73
N GLU A 227 -16.15 7.34 -4.92
CA GLU A 227 -16.11 8.57 -5.70
C GLU A 227 -16.48 8.32 -7.17
N TYR A 228 -16.23 7.12 -7.73
CA TYR A 228 -16.64 6.80 -9.10
C TYR A 228 -18.17 6.78 -9.30
N TYR A 229 -18.94 6.61 -8.23
CA TYR A 229 -20.42 6.62 -8.23
C TYR A 229 -21.02 7.97 -7.81
N LEU A 230 -20.22 8.86 -7.20
CA LEU A 230 -20.70 10.05 -6.49
C LEU A 230 -20.11 11.38 -7.00
N ASP A 231 -18.86 11.38 -7.46
CA ASP A 231 -18.24 12.52 -8.14
C ASP A 231 -18.82 12.60 -9.56
N ARG A 232 -19.57 13.68 -9.83
CA ARG A 232 -20.25 13.88 -11.12
C ARG A 232 -19.29 13.76 -12.31
N SER A 233 -18.05 14.21 -12.16
CA SER A 233 -17.03 14.15 -13.24
C SER A 233 -16.60 12.71 -13.57
N LYS A 234 -16.70 11.79 -12.61
CA LYS A 234 -16.43 10.36 -12.78
C LYS A 234 -17.67 9.61 -13.24
N VAL A 235 -18.84 9.92 -12.68
CA VAL A 235 -20.13 9.34 -13.10
C VAL A 235 -20.39 9.59 -14.58
N ASP A 236 -20.23 10.83 -15.06
CA ASP A 236 -20.43 11.20 -16.48
C ASP A 236 -19.41 10.54 -17.43
N ARG A 237 -18.28 10.03 -16.91
CA ARG A 237 -17.23 9.34 -17.68
C ARG A 237 -17.36 7.81 -17.65
N TYR A 238 -17.75 7.23 -16.51
CA TYR A 238 -17.63 5.79 -16.26
C TYR A 238 -18.97 5.04 -16.16
N ALA A 239 -20.10 5.70 -15.84
CA ALA A 239 -21.37 5.01 -15.66
C ALA A 239 -21.88 4.30 -16.94
N ALA A 240 -21.73 4.94 -18.11
CA ALA A 240 -22.09 4.33 -19.40
C ALA A 240 -21.16 3.17 -19.78
N LEU A 241 -19.88 3.28 -19.45
CA LEU A 241 -18.87 2.23 -19.66
C LEU A 241 -19.13 1.01 -18.75
N TYR A 242 -19.57 1.24 -17.50
CA TYR A 242 -19.98 0.18 -16.58
C TYR A 242 -21.23 -0.55 -17.09
N VAL A 243 -22.24 0.19 -17.55
CA VAL A 243 -23.47 -0.41 -18.12
C VAL A 243 -23.16 -1.24 -19.38
N ASP A 244 -22.26 -0.78 -20.25
CA ASP A 244 -21.74 -1.53 -21.41
C ASP A 244 -20.99 -2.81 -21.00
N TYR A 245 -20.18 -2.75 -19.93
CA TYR A 245 -19.46 -3.91 -19.39
C TYR A 245 -20.43 -4.99 -18.89
N VAL A 246 -21.35 -4.64 -18.00
CA VAL A 246 -22.34 -5.58 -17.46
C VAL A 246 -23.17 -6.19 -18.59
N ALA A 247 -23.65 -5.40 -19.55
CA ALA A 247 -24.43 -5.90 -20.68
C ALA A 247 -23.66 -6.88 -21.59
N LYS A 248 -22.34 -6.73 -21.72
CA LYS A 248 -21.47 -7.61 -22.53
C LYS A 248 -21.16 -8.93 -21.86
N LEU A 249 -20.98 -8.97 -20.54
CA LEU A 249 -20.76 -10.22 -19.81
C LEU A 249 -21.93 -11.19 -20.01
N PHE A 250 -23.17 -10.68 -20.05
CA PHE A 250 -24.37 -11.49 -20.24
C PHE A 250 -24.67 -11.86 -21.70
N ALA A 251 -23.98 -11.32 -22.70
CA ALA A 251 -24.28 -11.51 -24.12
C ALA A 251 -23.80 -12.88 -24.70
N VAL A 252 -23.79 -13.94 -23.90
CA VAL A 252 -23.22 -15.26 -24.25
C VAL A 252 -24.17 -16.41 -23.90
N GLY A 253 -24.63 -17.13 -24.93
CA GLY A 253 -25.43 -18.35 -24.78
C GLY A 253 -26.72 -18.12 -23.99
N ASP A 254 -27.02 -19.02 -23.04
CA ASP A 254 -28.22 -18.92 -22.20
C ASP A 254 -28.25 -17.68 -21.29
N LEU A 255 -27.11 -17.00 -21.05
CA LEU A 255 -27.07 -15.79 -20.22
C LEU A 255 -27.77 -14.60 -20.89
N ASP A 256 -27.86 -14.56 -22.21
CA ASP A 256 -28.47 -13.43 -22.93
C ASP A 256 -30.00 -13.38 -22.70
N GLN A 257 -30.60 -14.53 -22.41
CA GLN A 257 -32.00 -14.64 -21.96
C GLN A 257 -32.27 -13.91 -20.62
N HIS A 258 -31.21 -13.54 -19.90
CA HIS A 258 -31.25 -12.80 -18.64
C HIS A 258 -30.77 -11.35 -18.78
N ASN A 259 -30.26 -10.96 -19.95
CA ASN A 259 -29.80 -9.61 -20.32
C ASN A 259 -30.97 -8.63 -20.57
N SER A 260 -31.90 -8.59 -19.62
CA SER A 260 -33.16 -7.85 -19.74
C SER A 260 -32.95 -6.32 -19.71
N SER A 261 -33.86 -5.59 -20.35
CA SER A 261 -33.84 -4.12 -20.39
C SER A 261 -33.95 -3.51 -18.99
N GLY A 262 -32.79 -3.16 -18.41
CA GLY A 262 -32.67 -2.67 -17.03
C GLY A 262 -31.82 -3.53 -16.10
N PHE A 263 -31.30 -4.69 -16.53
CA PHE A 263 -30.40 -5.52 -15.72
C PHE A 263 -29.16 -4.73 -15.27
N ALA A 264 -28.36 -4.22 -16.20
CA ALA A 264 -27.15 -3.45 -15.89
C ALA A 264 -27.43 -2.17 -15.08
N ALA A 265 -28.57 -1.52 -15.32
CA ALA A 265 -29.01 -0.38 -14.52
C ALA A 265 -29.36 -0.77 -13.07
N SER A 266 -29.96 -1.96 -12.87
CA SER A 266 -30.24 -2.51 -11.52
C SER A 266 -28.96 -2.72 -10.71
N VAL A 267 -27.89 -3.21 -11.36
CA VAL A 267 -26.60 -3.43 -10.69
C VAL A 267 -25.99 -2.09 -10.27
N LEU A 268 -25.94 -1.12 -11.19
CA LEU A 268 -25.43 0.22 -10.92
C LEU A 268 -26.25 0.97 -9.83
N GLU A 269 -27.57 0.77 -9.78
CA GLU A 269 -28.45 1.29 -8.72
C GLU A 269 -28.04 0.78 -7.34
N ILE A 270 -27.83 -0.53 -7.20
CA ILE A 270 -27.39 -1.16 -5.93
C ILE A 270 -25.97 -0.73 -5.55
N GLU A 271 -25.01 -0.77 -6.48
CA GLU A 271 -23.64 -0.31 -6.20
C GLU A 271 -23.60 1.18 -5.81
N THR A 272 -24.37 2.04 -6.47
CA THR A 272 -24.46 3.47 -6.12
C THR A 272 -25.02 3.67 -4.71
N ALA A 273 -25.99 2.84 -4.29
CA ALA A 273 -26.50 2.85 -2.92
C ALA A 273 -25.43 2.42 -1.91
N LEU A 274 -24.69 1.34 -2.18
CA LEU A 274 -23.57 0.88 -1.34
C LEU A 274 -22.44 1.94 -1.26
N ALA A 275 -22.10 2.60 -2.38
CA ALA A 275 -21.13 3.68 -2.43
C ALA A 275 -21.58 4.91 -1.63
N THR A 276 -22.90 5.19 -1.61
CA THR A 276 -23.48 6.31 -0.83
C THR A 276 -23.32 6.10 0.69
N ILE A 277 -23.43 4.85 1.17
CA ILE A 277 -23.31 4.52 2.61
C ILE A 277 -21.89 4.14 3.05
N SER A 278 -20.98 3.91 2.11
CA SER A 278 -19.55 3.63 2.36
C SER A 278 -18.80 4.83 2.95
N LEU A 279 -17.77 4.57 3.75
CA LEU A 279 -16.73 5.54 4.12
C LEU A 279 -15.75 5.75 2.95
N PRO A 280 -15.11 6.93 2.83
CA PRO A 280 -13.99 7.12 1.89
C PRO A 280 -12.75 6.36 2.38
N ASN A 281 -11.88 5.94 1.45
CA ASN A 281 -10.71 5.10 1.75
C ASN A 281 -9.81 5.66 2.87
N ALA A 282 -9.60 6.98 2.91
CA ALA A 282 -8.81 7.63 3.96
C ALA A 282 -9.38 7.47 5.38
N ALA A 283 -10.70 7.25 5.54
CA ALA A 283 -11.32 7.00 6.84
C ALA A 283 -11.25 5.53 7.27
N LEU A 284 -11.02 4.59 6.34
CA LEU A 284 -10.78 3.18 6.66
C LEU A 284 -9.39 2.95 7.30
N ARG A 285 -8.53 3.98 7.35
CA ARG A 285 -7.21 3.93 7.95
C ARG A 285 -7.19 3.97 9.48
N ASP A 286 -8.22 4.50 10.14
CA ASP A 286 -8.20 4.61 11.60
C ASP A 286 -8.48 3.25 12.27
N PRO A 287 -7.51 2.63 12.98
CA PRO A 287 -7.73 1.35 13.63
C PRO A 287 -8.72 1.44 14.80
N TRP A 288 -8.98 2.61 15.37
CA TRP A 288 -9.89 2.75 16.51
C TRP A 288 -11.37 2.65 16.12
N THR A 289 -11.75 3.24 15.00
CA THR A 289 -13.12 3.09 14.46
C THR A 289 -13.31 1.80 13.66
N THR A 290 -12.25 1.24 13.08
CA THR A 290 -12.33 0.06 12.19
C THR A 290 -12.13 -1.31 12.86
N ASN A 291 -12.05 -1.39 14.18
CA ASN A 291 -11.86 -2.67 14.90
C ASN A 291 -12.88 -2.90 16.04
N THR A 292 -14.15 -2.58 15.79
CA THR A 292 -15.23 -2.71 16.80
C THR A 292 -15.70 -4.15 16.93
N ALA A 293 -15.57 -4.75 18.12
CA ALA A 293 -16.05 -6.09 18.43
C ALA A 293 -17.57 -6.13 18.69
N TYR A 294 -18.27 -7.12 18.12
CA TYR A 294 -19.69 -7.41 18.37
C TYR A 294 -19.91 -8.91 18.61
N SER A 295 -20.71 -9.29 19.62
CA SER A 295 -21.08 -10.71 19.79
C SER A 295 -22.00 -11.18 18.67
N PHE A 296 -22.02 -12.48 18.39
CA PHE A 296 -22.96 -13.04 17.38
C PHE A 296 -24.43 -12.80 17.74
N ALA A 297 -24.77 -12.65 19.03
CA ALA A 297 -26.10 -12.25 19.46
C ALA A 297 -26.43 -10.79 19.09
N ASP A 298 -25.48 -9.87 19.27
CA ASP A 298 -25.64 -8.47 18.85
C ASP A 298 -25.73 -8.34 17.32
N ILE A 299 -24.94 -9.12 16.59
CA ILE A 299 -24.98 -9.18 15.11
C ILE A 299 -26.33 -9.74 14.65
N ALA A 300 -26.82 -10.83 15.25
CA ALA A 300 -28.13 -11.38 14.94
C ALA A 300 -29.29 -10.40 15.23
N GLN A 301 -29.18 -9.61 16.30
CA GLN A 301 -30.21 -8.64 16.68
C GLN A 301 -30.18 -7.35 15.83
N ARG A 302 -28.98 -6.83 15.51
CA ARG A 302 -28.80 -5.53 14.83
C ARG A 302 -28.66 -5.66 13.32
N TYR A 303 -28.04 -6.74 12.85
CA TYR A 303 -27.65 -6.98 11.46
C TYR A 303 -28.16 -8.35 10.95
N PRO A 304 -29.46 -8.67 10.99
CA PRO A 304 -29.98 -9.99 10.57
C PRO A 304 -29.56 -10.42 9.15
N PHE A 305 -29.36 -9.49 8.22
CA PHE A 305 -28.86 -9.81 6.86
C PHE A 305 -27.38 -10.19 6.85
N LEU A 306 -26.55 -9.53 7.65
CA LEU A 306 -25.15 -9.90 7.88
C LEU A 306 -25.07 -11.26 8.59
N MET A 307 -25.91 -11.48 9.59
CA MET A 307 -25.99 -12.76 10.31
C MET A 307 -26.42 -13.92 9.39
N ALA A 308 -27.35 -13.68 8.46
CA ALA A 308 -27.74 -14.67 7.46
C ALA A 308 -26.56 -15.09 6.57
N TYR A 309 -25.75 -14.12 6.12
CA TYR A 309 -24.52 -14.39 5.38
C TYR A 309 -23.51 -15.17 6.23
N VAL A 310 -23.25 -14.74 7.48
CA VAL A 310 -22.34 -15.43 8.41
C VAL A 310 -22.78 -16.88 8.70
N ASN A 311 -24.09 -17.14 8.79
CA ASN A 311 -24.65 -18.49 8.88
C ASN A 311 -24.41 -19.31 7.59
N GLY A 312 -24.50 -18.67 6.42
CA GLY A 312 -24.12 -19.25 5.14
C GLY A 312 -22.62 -19.55 5.03
N VAL A 313 -21.77 -18.73 5.65
CA VAL A 313 -20.31 -18.89 5.69
C VAL A 313 -19.88 -20.04 6.60
N TYR A 314 -20.34 -20.07 7.85
CA TYR A 314 -19.80 -21.00 8.85
C TYR A 314 -20.59 -22.32 8.98
N LYS A 315 -21.91 -22.31 8.67
CA LYS A 315 -22.80 -23.48 8.58
C LYS A 315 -22.89 -24.39 9.83
N GLN A 316 -22.34 -23.98 10.98
CA GLN A 316 -22.29 -24.75 12.22
C GLN A 316 -22.61 -23.85 13.43
N GLU A 317 -23.21 -24.40 14.47
CA GLU A 317 -23.54 -23.72 15.73
C GLU A 317 -23.20 -24.63 16.92
N PRO A 318 -22.65 -24.12 18.03
CA PRO A 318 -22.26 -22.73 18.27
C PRO A 318 -21.04 -22.29 17.43
N PHE A 319 -20.94 -21.00 17.15
CA PHE A 319 -19.70 -20.39 16.66
C PHE A 319 -18.52 -20.66 17.63
N PRO A 320 -17.29 -20.93 17.14
CA PRO A 320 -16.13 -21.24 17.97
C PRO A 320 -15.50 -19.98 18.59
N MET A 321 -15.92 -18.80 18.14
CA MET A 321 -15.46 -17.49 18.59
C MET A 321 -16.57 -16.80 19.37
N GLN A 322 -16.19 -15.95 20.34
CA GLN A 322 -17.17 -15.22 21.15
C GLN A 322 -17.79 -14.02 20.42
N HIS A 323 -17.09 -13.50 19.40
CA HIS A 323 -17.44 -12.27 18.71
C HIS A 323 -16.91 -12.26 17.26
N ALA A 324 -17.23 -11.21 16.51
CA ALA A 324 -16.59 -10.84 15.25
C ALA A 324 -16.28 -9.33 15.23
N ILE A 325 -15.34 -8.91 14.39
CA ILE A 325 -14.96 -7.51 14.21
C ILE A 325 -15.83 -6.90 13.10
N ILE A 326 -16.66 -5.92 13.45
CA ILE A 326 -17.41 -5.10 12.50
C ILE A 326 -16.62 -3.81 12.26
N ALA A 327 -15.92 -3.75 11.14
CA ALA A 327 -14.98 -2.68 10.83
C ALA A 327 -15.63 -1.41 10.28
N THR A 328 -16.88 -1.49 9.83
CA THR A 328 -17.64 -0.32 9.36
C THR A 328 -19.09 -0.33 9.87
N PRO A 329 -19.35 -0.17 11.19
CA PRO A 329 -20.69 -0.38 11.76
C PRO A 329 -21.78 0.51 11.14
N GLY A 330 -21.46 1.76 10.79
CA GLY A 330 -22.41 2.67 10.12
C GLY A 330 -22.78 2.27 8.70
N PHE A 331 -21.88 1.60 7.97
CA PHE A 331 -22.21 0.99 6.67
C PHE A 331 -23.20 -0.17 6.89
N PHE A 332 -22.95 -1.05 7.87
CA PHE A 332 -23.85 -2.17 8.14
C PHE A 332 -25.21 -1.74 8.72
N ASP A 333 -25.27 -0.64 9.49
CA ASP A 333 -26.53 -0.04 9.94
C ASP A 333 -27.40 0.37 8.74
N ALA A 334 -26.82 1.12 7.79
CA ALA A 334 -27.53 1.61 6.61
C ALA A 334 -27.80 0.50 5.57
N GLN A 335 -26.87 -0.44 5.39
CA GLN A 335 -27.03 -1.61 4.50
C GLN A 335 -28.14 -2.52 5.02
N ASN A 336 -28.20 -2.80 6.32
CA ASN A 336 -29.25 -3.63 6.91
C ASN A 336 -30.62 -2.95 6.80
N GLN A 337 -30.69 -1.61 6.89
CA GLN A 337 -31.91 -0.86 6.56
C GLN A 337 -32.27 -1.01 5.07
N MET A 338 -31.33 -0.85 4.14
CA MET A 338 -31.57 -1.03 2.69
C MET A 338 -32.09 -2.42 2.37
N LEU A 339 -31.41 -3.47 2.83
CA LEU A 339 -31.76 -4.88 2.58
C LEU A 339 -33.11 -5.29 3.21
N SER A 340 -33.64 -4.52 4.16
CA SER A 340 -34.98 -4.76 4.73
C SER A 340 -36.14 -4.47 3.77
N ASP A 341 -35.91 -3.73 2.69
CA ASP A 341 -36.89 -3.59 1.61
C ASP A 341 -36.81 -4.77 0.63
N GLU A 342 -37.68 -5.76 0.84
CA GLU A 342 -37.87 -6.91 -0.08
C GLU A 342 -38.30 -6.48 -1.50
N SER A 343 -38.73 -5.21 -1.74
CA SER A 343 -38.92 -4.68 -3.10
C SER A 343 -37.61 -4.49 -3.88
N LEU A 344 -36.46 -4.52 -3.19
CA LEU A 344 -35.15 -4.55 -3.82
C LEU A 344 -34.75 -5.95 -4.30
N LEU A 345 -35.38 -7.04 -3.83
CA LEU A 345 -34.97 -8.42 -4.12
C LEU A 345 -34.71 -8.72 -5.61
N PRO A 346 -35.51 -8.23 -6.60
CA PRO A 346 -35.19 -8.43 -8.02
C PRO A 346 -33.87 -7.77 -8.44
N ARG A 347 -33.58 -6.55 -7.96
CA ARG A 347 -32.32 -5.82 -8.22
C ARG A 347 -31.14 -6.46 -7.49
N LEU A 348 -31.34 -6.90 -6.25
CA LEU A 348 -30.33 -7.61 -5.47
C LEU A 348 -29.95 -8.96 -6.12
N LYS A 349 -30.90 -9.64 -6.77
CA LYS A 349 -30.61 -10.80 -7.63
C LYS A 349 -29.78 -10.43 -8.86
N HIS A 350 -30.12 -9.35 -9.58
CA HIS A 350 -29.30 -8.87 -10.70
C HIS A 350 -27.86 -8.56 -10.26
N TYR A 351 -27.71 -7.84 -9.15
CA TYR A 351 -26.44 -7.51 -8.51
C TYR A 351 -25.60 -8.76 -8.16
N MET A 352 -26.19 -9.72 -7.43
CA MET A 352 -25.49 -10.95 -7.04
C MET A 352 -25.13 -11.82 -8.25
N SER A 353 -26.01 -11.91 -9.24
CA SER A 353 -25.77 -12.62 -10.50
C SER A 353 -24.67 -11.98 -11.35
N PHE A 354 -24.55 -10.65 -11.33
CA PHE A 354 -23.45 -9.95 -11.99
C PHE A 354 -22.11 -10.21 -11.28
N HIS A 355 -22.00 -10.00 -9.96
CA HIS A 355 -20.73 -10.22 -9.25
C HIS A 355 -20.24 -11.67 -9.34
N LEU A 356 -21.17 -12.64 -9.37
CA LEU A 356 -20.86 -14.04 -9.67
C LEU A 356 -20.18 -14.19 -11.04
N LEU A 357 -20.74 -13.55 -12.09
CA LEU A 357 -20.23 -13.65 -13.46
C LEU A 357 -18.92 -12.89 -13.66
N ASP A 358 -18.78 -11.74 -13.01
CA ASP A 358 -17.55 -10.93 -12.96
C ASP A 358 -16.40 -11.70 -12.30
N SER A 359 -16.64 -12.28 -11.11
CA SER A 359 -15.66 -13.10 -10.37
C SER A 359 -15.20 -14.34 -11.15
N PHE A 360 -16.09 -14.96 -11.93
CA PHE A 360 -15.74 -16.08 -12.80
C PHE A 360 -15.16 -15.66 -14.16
N GLY A 361 -15.20 -14.37 -14.53
CA GLY A 361 -14.82 -13.85 -15.85
C GLY A 361 -13.49 -14.38 -16.42
N PRO A 362 -12.37 -14.36 -15.67
CA PRO A 362 -11.10 -14.90 -16.12
C PRO A 362 -11.11 -16.41 -16.47
N LEU A 363 -12.08 -17.16 -15.94
CA LEU A 363 -12.19 -18.62 -16.06
C LEU A 363 -13.21 -19.05 -17.11
N LEU A 364 -14.09 -18.15 -17.56
CA LEU A 364 -15.19 -18.45 -18.50
C LEU A 364 -14.76 -18.45 -19.97
N GLY A 365 -13.56 -17.94 -20.29
CA GLY A 365 -12.98 -18.02 -21.63
C GLY A 365 -12.37 -16.70 -22.12
N GLU A 366 -11.79 -16.74 -23.32
CA GLU A 366 -11.13 -15.60 -23.95
C GLU A 366 -12.07 -14.41 -24.24
N TYR A 367 -13.35 -14.67 -24.51
CA TYR A 367 -14.38 -13.62 -24.64
C TYR A 367 -14.49 -12.80 -23.35
N PHE A 368 -14.63 -13.46 -22.20
CA PHE A 368 -14.83 -12.81 -20.90
C PHE A 368 -13.56 -12.07 -20.44
N ARG A 369 -12.38 -12.66 -20.66
CA ARG A 369 -11.09 -11.96 -20.47
C ARG A 369 -11.02 -10.65 -21.28
N ARG A 370 -11.45 -10.68 -22.55
CA ARG A 370 -11.50 -9.49 -23.40
C ARG A 370 -12.49 -8.46 -22.92
N VAL A 371 -13.71 -8.86 -22.55
CA VAL A 371 -14.75 -7.94 -22.05
C VAL A 371 -14.34 -7.26 -20.74
N SER A 372 -13.68 -7.97 -19.83
CA SER A 372 -13.11 -7.38 -18.60
C SER A 372 -11.95 -6.43 -18.88
N HIS A 373 -11.04 -6.79 -19.79
CA HIS A 373 -9.97 -5.89 -20.22
C HIS A 373 -10.51 -4.63 -20.92
N ASP A 374 -11.48 -4.77 -21.82
CA ASP A 374 -12.14 -3.65 -22.53
C ASP A 374 -12.79 -2.64 -21.57
N PHE A 375 -13.22 -3.08 -20.40
CA PHE A 375 -13.78 -2.23 -19.35
C PHE A 375 -12.65 -1.56 -18.55
N HIS A 376 -11.81 -2.36 -17.91
CA HIS A 376 -10.80 -1.89 -16.97
C HIS A 376 -9.63 -1.16 -17.64
N GLY A 377 -9.20 -1.61 -18.81
CA GLY A 377 -8.18 -0.97 -19.64
C GLY A 377 -8.57 0.46 -20.04
N LYS A 378 -9.87 0.77 -20.21
CA LYS A 378 -10.36 2.15 -20.46
C LYS A 378 -10.37 3.02 -19.20
N ILE A 379 -10.44 2.44 -18.00
CA ILE A 379 -10.29 3.18 -16.73
C ILE A 379 -8.81 3.50 -16.51
N GLN A 380 -7.93 2.52 -16.70
CA GLN A 380 -6.48 2.69 -16.50
C GLN A 380 -5.78 3.42 -17.66
N GLY A 381 -6.29 3.33 -18.89
CA GLY A 381 -5.58 3.74 -20.10
C GLY A 381 -4.58 2.69 -20.63
N ALA A 382 -4.71 1.41 -20.25
CA ALA A 382 -3.93 0.31 -20.85
C ALA A 382 -4.56 -0.12 -22.19
N GLY A 383 -3.74 -0.43 -23.20
CA GLY A 383 -4.19 -0.60 -24.59
C GLY A 383 -4.36 -2.04 -25.08
N GLY A 384 -3.59 -2.99 -24.54
CA GLY A 384 -3.54 -4.37 -25.01
C GLY A 384 -4.00 -5.41 -23.99
N LEU A 385 -4.87 -6.33 -24.40
CA LEU A 385 -5.19 -7.54 -23.64
C LEU A 385 -3.94 -8.40 -23.52
N ILE A 386 -3.53 -8.74 -22.29
CA ILE A 386 -2.30 -9.54 -22.08
C ILE A 386 -2.38 -10.90 -22.80
N PRO A 387 -1.28 -11.36 -23.44
CA PRO A 387 -1.21 -12.65 -24.13
C PRO A 387 -1.63 -13.84 -23.26
N ARG A 388 -2.17 -14.90 -23.89
CA ARG A 388 -2.71 -16.08 -23.18
C ARG A 388 -1.66 -16.77 -22.32
N ASP A 389 -0.43 -16.87 -22.80
CA ASP A 389 0.71 -17.42 -22.08
C ASP A 389 1.05 -16.58 -20.83
N GLN A 390 1.10 -15.25 -20.94
CA GLN A 390 1.36 -14.35 -19.80
C GLN A 390 0.21 -14.35 -18.77
N PHE A 391 -1.03 -14.48 -19.24
CA PHE A 391 -2.19 -14.69 -18.37
C PHE A 391 -2.08 -16.02 -17.62
N CYS A 392 -1.72 -17.10 -18.30
CA CYS A 392 -1.52 -18.40 -17.67
C CYS A 392 -0.30 -18.43 -16.74
N VAL A 393 0.76 -17.66 -17.02
CA VAL A 393 1.85 -17.43 -16.05
C VAL A 393 1.29 -16.78 -14.79
N SER A 394 0.58 -15.67 -14.94
CA SER A 394 0.06 -14.87 -13.83
C SER A 394 -0.95 -15.66 -12.98
N LEU A 395 -1.85 -16.42 -13.61
CA LEU A 395 -2.84 -17.28 -12.96
C LEU A 395 -2.19 -18.46 -12.23
N THR A 396 -1.19 -19.11 -12.86
CA THR A 396 -0.46 -20.22 -12.20
C THR A 396 0.29 -19.69 -10.97
N THR A 397 0.91 -18.51 -11.06
CA THR A 397 1.55 -17.84 -9.93
C THR A 397 0.57 -17.43 -8.83
N ALA A 398 -0.63 -16.94 -9.16
CA ALA A 398 -1.63 -16.56 -8.16
C ALA A 398 -2.11 -17.74 -7.31
N PHE A 399 -2.30 -18.93 -7.90
CA PHE A 399 -2.78 -20.12 -7.17
C PHE A 399 -1.68 -21.05 -6.61
N LEU A 400 -0.49 -21.06 -7.21
CA LEU A 400 0.61 -21.98 -6.87
C LEU A 400 1.91 -21.25 -6.50
N GLY A 401 1.86 -19.96 -6.16
CA GLY A 401 3.04 -19.14 -5.88
C GLY A 401 3.94 -19.66 -4.75
N ASP A 402 3.40 -20.40 -3.77
CA ASP A 402 4.21 -21.05 -2.73
C ASP A 402 4.99 -22.26 -3.28
N GLU A 403 4.38 -23.06 -4.16
CA GLU A 403 5.04 -24.19 -4.84
C GLU A 403 6.09 -23.69 -5.85
N ILE A 404 5.80 -22.60 -6.57
CA ILE A 404 6.75 -21.89 -7.43
C ILE A 404 7.89 -21.31 -6.61
N GLY A 405 7.58 -20.75 -5.43
CA GLY A 405 8.54 -20.18 -4.49
C GLY A 405 9.68 -21.12 -4.12
N LYS A 406 9.39 -22.41 -3.91
CA LYS A 406 10.39 -23.47 -3.66
C LYS A 406 11.50 -23.49 -4.72
N TYR A 407 11.10 -23.47 -5.99
CA TYR A 407 12.02 -23.51 -7.13
C TYR A 407 12.68 -22.15 -7.35
N TYR A 408 11.89 -21.07 -7.29
CA TYR A 408 12.35 -19.70 -7.48
C TYR A 408 13.49 -19.36 -6.50
N MET A 409 13.32 -19.62 -5.20
CA MET A 409 14.37 -19.40 -4.20
C MET A 409 15.66 -20.15 -4.55
N SER A 410 15.57 -21.41 -5.01
CA SER A 410 16.76 -22.20 -5.35
C SER A 410 17.56 -21.71 -6.58
N GLU A 411 17.00 -20.78 -7.37
CA GLU A 411 17.65 -20.17 -8.53
C GLU A 411 18.18 -18.75 -8.24
N VAL A 412 17.66 -18.06 -7.22
CA VAL A 412 17.94 -16.61 -6.98
C VAL A 412 18.34 -16.22 -5.56
N PHE A 413 18.24 -17.11 -4.56
CA PHE A 413 18.40 -16.72 -3.15
C PHE A 413 19.05 -17.80 -2.29
N ASP A 414 20.27 -17.50 -1.80
CA ASP A 414 21.07 -18.40 -0.98
C ASP A 414 21.23 -17.96 0.48
N ALA A 415 22.04 -18.71 1.24
CA ALA A 415 22.28 -18.46 2.66
C ALA A 415 23.16 -17.22 2.94
N ASP A 416 24.06 -16.85 2.02
CA ASP A 416 24.94 -15.70 2.18
C ASP A 416 24.18 -14.40 1.87
N ALA A 417 23.31 -14.41 0.84
CA ALA A 417 22.34 -13.35 0.57
C ALA A 417 21.36 -13.14 1.74
N LYS A 418 20.86 -14.23 2.34
CA LYS A 418 20.02 -14.16 3.55
C LYS A 418 20.76 -13.53 4.73
N ALA A 419 21.96 -14.00 5.05
CA ALA A 419 22.76 -13.48 6.17
C ALA A 419 23.14 -11.99 5.98
N ALA A 420 23.43 -11.57 4.74
CA ALA A 420 23.76 -10.19 4.43
C ALA A 420 22.53 -9.26 4.51
N ALA A 421 21.34 -9.74 4.13
CA ALA A 421 20.07 -9.02 4.35
C ALA A 421 19.70 -8.93 5.84
N GLU A 422 19.85 -10.03 6.61
CA GLU A 422 19.65 -10.06 8.06
C GLU A 422 20.55 -9.04 8.79
N ALA A 423 21.82 -8.94 8.39
CA ALA A 423 22.75 -7.95 8.93
C ALA A 423 22.34 -6.50 8.59
N LEU A 424 21.84 -6.24 7.38
CA LEU A 424 21.37 -4.90 6.99
C LEU A 424 20.15 -4.46 7.80
N VAL A 425 19.17 -5.35 8.03
CA VAL A 425 18.01 -5.06 8.89
C VAL A 425 18.46 -4.71 10.32
N ALA A 426 19.45 -5.41 10.87
CA ALA A 426 19.95 -5.13 12.22
C ALA A 426 20.58 -3.72 12.36
N GLU A 427 21.24 -3.21 11.32
CA GLU A 427 21.77 -1.83 11.29
C GLU A 427 20.64 -0.79 11.22
N ILE A 428 19.55 -1.07 10.50
CA ILE A 428 18.34 -0.23 10.43
C ILE A 428 17.59 -0.20 11.77
N GLU A 429 17.46 -1.35 12.45
CA GLU A 429 16.88 -1.43 13.80
C GLU A 429 17.74 -0.70 14.84
N ALA A 430 19.07 -0.85 14.77
CA ALA A 430 20.00 -0.11 15.62
C ALA A 430 19.90 1.42 15.40
N SER A 431 19.73 1.85 14.14
CA SER A 431 19.49 3.24 13.77
C SER A 431 18.20 3.79 14.40
N LEU A 432 17.08 3.06 14.33
CA LEU A 432 15.84 3.48 14.99
C LEU A 432 16.00 3.54 16.53
N LYS A 433 16.68 2.57 17.12
CA LYS A 433 16.94 2.52 18.57
C LYS A 433 17.81 3.70 19.06
N ALA A 434 18.74 4.16 18.23
CA ALA A 434 19.54 5.35 18.47
C ALA A 434 18.71 6.64 18.29
N LEU A 435 17.92 6.72 17.22
CA LEU A 435 17.05 7.85 16.88
C LEU A 435 16.00 8.13 17.95
N LEU A 436 15.25 7.10 18.39
CA LEU A 436 14.26 7.21 19.45
C LEU A 436 14.84 7.76 20.77
N ARG A 437 16.15 7.59 21.01
CA ARG A 437 16.84 8.08 22.22
C ARG A 437 17.12 9.58 22.18
N THR A 438 17.13 10.21 21.00
CA THR A 438 17.38 11.65 20.83
C THR A 438 16.11 12.49 20.68
N GLU A 439 14.95 11.87 20.48
CA GLU A 439 13.69 12.57 20.24
C GLU A 439 13.16 13.30 21.48
N SER A 440 13.35 14.62 21.50
CA SER A 440 12.97 15.51 22.62
C SER A 440 11.47 15.61 22.90
N TRP A 441 10.63 15.07 22.03
CA TRP A 441 9.16 15.01 22.18
C TRP A 441 8.66 13.65 22.68
N LEU A 442 9.51 12.62 22.75
CA LEU A 442 9.20 11.37 23.44
C LEU A 442 9.47 11.52 24.94
N ASP A 443 8.49 11.16 25.77
CA ASP A 443 8.76 10.95 27.19
C ASP A 443 9.38 9.58 27.46
N ARG A 444 10.01 9.44 28.63
CA ARG A 444 10.76 8.23 28.98
C ARG A 444 9.90 6.97 29.00
N VAL A 445 8.63 7.07 29.37
CA VAL A 445 7.70 5.93 29.42
C VAL A 445 7.39 5.44 28.01
N THR A 446 7.11 6.36 27.09
CA THR A 446 6.83 6.03 25.69
C THR A 446 8.10 5.55 24.97
N TYR A 447 9.27 6.09 25.29
CA TYR A 447 10.57 5.59 24.83
C TYR A 447 10.83 4.14 25.26
N ASP A 448 10.73 3.83 26.55
CA ASP A 448 10.98 2.46 27.06
C ASP A 448 9.97 1.45 26.46
N ALA A 449 8.73 1.89 26.19
CA ALA A 449 7.73 1.07 25.50
C ALA A 449 8.00 0.89 24.00
N ALA A 450 8.46 1.94 23.30
CA ALA A 450 8.82 1.87 21.89
C ALA A 450 10.03 0.95 21.66
N VAL A 451 11.06 1.06 22.50
CA VAL A 451 12.20 0.14 22.50
C VAL A 451 11.76 -1.30 22.80
N LYS A 452 10.83 -1.51 23.73
CA LYS A 452 10.27 -2.85 24.02
C LYS A 452 9.49 -3.45 22.85
N LYS A 453 8.91 -2.64 21.96
CA LYS A 453 8.27 -3.08 20.71
C LYS A 453 9.31 -3.39 19.63
N LEU A 454 10.31 -2.52 19.48
CA LEU A 454 11.43 -2.68 18.55
C LEU A 454 12.23 -3.95 18.84
N ASP A 455 12.55 -4.22 20.11
CA ASP A 455 13.28 -5.40 20.60
C ASP A 455 12.48 -6.72 20.47
N LYS A 456 11.38 -6.70 19.71
CA LYS A 456 10.50 -7.83 19.39
C LYS A 456 10.02 -7.84 17.93
N VAL A 457 10.55 -6.99 17.06
CA VAL A 457 10.22 -7.09 15.63
C VAL A 457 10.76 -8.43 15.11
N LYS A 458 9.93 -9.17 14.38
CA LYS A 458 10.31 -10.46 13.78
C LYS A 458 10.63 -10.25 12.31
N ASN A 459 11.80 -10.69 11.85
CA ASN A 459 12.27 -10.42 10.50
C ASN A 459 12.21 -11.69 9.65
N TYR A 460 11.43 -11.65 8.57
CA TYR A 460 11.19 -12.76 7.65
C TYR A 460 11.85 -12.44 6.32
N ILE A 461 12.85 -13.22 5.92
CA ILE A 461 13.74 -12.92 4.78
C ILE A 461 13.83 -14.13 3.84
N GLY A 462 13.58 -13.89 2.55
CA GLY A 462 13.58 -14.89 1.49
C GLY A 462 12.21 -15.52 1.24
N GLY A 463 11.81 -16.47 2.09
CA GLY A 463 10.55 -17.22 1.94
C GLY A 463 10.31 -18.22 3.08
N PRO A 464 9.19 -18.97 3.04
CA PRO A 464 8.88 -20.01 4.02
C PRO A 464 9.80 -21.23 3.89
N ASP A 465 10.26 -21.76 5.02
CA ASP A 465 11.17 -22.94 5.08
C ASP A 465 10.48 -24.26 4.65
N ASP A 466 9.15 -24.33 4.71
CA ASP A 466 8.33 -25.49 4.31
C ASP A 466 7.01 -24.99 3.70
N VAL A 467 6.48 -25.73 2.73
CA VAL A 467 5.25 -25.39 2.00
C VAL A 467 4.48 -26.70 1.73
N PRO A 468 3.31 -26.91 2.35
CA PRO A 468 2.55 -28.16 2.24
C PRO A 468 2.13 -28.49 0.79
N PRO A 469 2.31 -29.76 0.36
CA PRO A 469 1.94 -30.19 -0.98
C PRO A 469 0.43 -30.18 -1.20
N LEU A 470 0.02 -30.08 -2.46
CA LEU A 470 -1.40 -30.13 -2.85
C LEU A 470 -2.08 -31.42 -2.36
N PRO A 471 -3.30 -31.34 -1.78
CA PRO A 471 -4.07 -32.51 -1.36
C PRO A 471 -4.76 -33.25 -2.51
N PHE A 472 -4.54 -32.82 -3.76
CA PHE A 472 -5.05 -33.44 -4.99
C PHE A 472 -4.09 -33.20 -6.16
N GLU A 473 -4.14 -34.08 -7.16
CA GLU A 473 -3.40 -33.93 -8.41
C GLU A 473 -4.17 -33.04 -9.41
N LEU A 474 -3.44 -32.13 -10.06
CA LEU A 474 -3.94 -31.24 -11.12
C LEU A 474 -3.82 -31.95 -12.49
N GLN A 475 -4.77 -31.71 -13.40
CA GLN A 475 -4.86 -32.40 -14.69
C GLN A 475 -4.56 -31.46 -15.86
N SER A 476 -3.75 -31.88 -16.83
CA SER A 476 -3.25 -31.01 -17.92
C SER A 476 -4.30 -30.57 -18.94
N ASP A 477 -5.53 -31.08 -18.85
CA ASP A 477 -6.67 -30.86 -19.75
C ASP A 477 -7.91 -30.25 -19.06
N ALA A 478 -7.93 -30.15 -17.73
CA ALA A 478 -9.12 -29.75 -16.95
C ALA A 478 -8.98 -28.37 -16.27
N PHE A 479 -8.81 -27.30 -17.05
CA PHE A 479 -8.52 -25.94 -16.55
C PHE A 479 -9.52 -25.45 -15.49
N PHE A 480 -10.82 -25.48 -15.80
CA PHE A 480 -11.85 -25.00 -14.90
C PHE A 480 -11.90 -25.79 -13.58
N ASP A 481 -11.87 -27.12 -13.63
CA ASP A 481 -11.89 -27.96 -12.43
C ASP A 481 -10.59 -27.86 -11.59
N ASN A 482 -9.44 -27.65 -12.22
CA ASN A 482 -8.19 -27.33 -11.51
C ASN A 482 -8.35 -26.06 -10.66
N VAL A 483 -8.73 -24.95 -11.30
CA VAL A 483 -8.86 -23.65 -10.61
C VAL A 483 -9.96 -23.70 -9.55
N LYS A 484 -11.11 -24.26 -9.87
CA LYS A 484 -12.23 -24.44 -8.92
C LYS A 484 -11.85 -25.25 -7.69
N ARG A 485 -11.01 -26.30 -7.82
CA ARG A 485 -10.49 -27.06 -6.67
C ARG A 485 -9.51 -26.23 -5.83
N LEU A 486 -8.71 -25.37 -6.45
CA LEU A 486 -7.78 -24.47 -5.76
C LEU A 486 -8.52 -23.35 -5.01
N MET A 487 -9.58 -22.79 -5.60
CA MET A 487 -10.54 -21.88 -4.92
C MET A 487 -11.24 -22.57 -3.74
N GLN A 488 -11.74 -23.80 -3.93
CA GLN A 488 -12.37 -24.61 -2.88
C GLN A 488 -11.41 -24.91 -1.72
N LEU A 489 -10.13 -25.17 -2.00
CA LEU A 489 -9.11 -25.40 -0.99
C LEU A 489 -8.82 -24.12 -0.18
N SER A 490 -8.58 -23.00 -0.87
CA SER A 490 -8.38 -21.67 -0.28
C SER A 490 -9.52 -21.26 0.66
N ALA A 491 -10.77 -21.41 0.21
CA ALA A 491 -11.96 -21.11 1.01
C ALA A 491 -12.05 -22.06 2.23
N ALA A 492 -11.85 -23.36 2.03
CA ALA A 492 -11.89 -24.34 3.12
C ALA A 492 -10.79 -24.11 4.18
N GLU A 493 -9.58 -23.72 3.77
CA GLU A 493 -8.46 -23.38 4.68
C GLU A 493 -8.74 -22.08 5.45
N THR A 494 -9.27 -21.06 4.77
CA THR A 494 -9.68 -19.79 5.38
C THR A 494 -10.76 -20.02 6.44
N ILE A 495 -11.80 -20.82 6.12
CA ILE A 495 -12.87 -21.17 7.07
C ILE A 495 -12.41 -22.13 8.18
N ASP A 496 -11.49 -23.06 7.91
CA ASP A 496 -10.90 -23.90 8.97
C ASP A 496 -10.03 -23.07 9.93
N SER A 497 -9.46 -21.93 9.52
CA SER A 497 -8.67 -21.07 10.43
C SER A 497 -9.50 -20.35 11.51
N ILE A 498 -10.81 -20.22 11.32
CA ILE A 498 -11.74 -19.48 12.20
C ILE A 498 -11.68 -20.01 13.65
N GLY A 499 -11.37 -19.14 14.61
CA GLY A 499 -11.27 -19.48 16.03
C GLY A 499 -10.07 -20.35 16.41
N LYS A 500 -9.14 -20.61 15.48
CA LYS A 500 -7.87 -21.30 15.76
C LYS A 500 -6.75 -20.30 16.08
N PRO A 501 -5.67 -20.74 16.75
CA PRO A 501 -4.49 -19.91 16.94
C PRO A 501 -3.96 -19.33 15.63
N VAL A 502 -3.40 -18.13 15.69
CA VAL A 502 -2.69 -17.52 14.57
C VAL A 502 -1.43 -18.32 14.26
N ASP A 503 -1.24 -18.67 12.98
CA ASP A 503 0.05 -19.15 12.50
C ASP A 503 1.02 -17.96 12.42
N GLU A 504 1.98 -17.91 13.35
CA GLU A 504 3.00 -16.87 13.35
C GLU A 504 3.89 -16.92 12.09
N GLN A 505 4.11 -18.11 11.55
CA GLN A 505 5.03 -18.37 10.43
C GLN A 505 4.42 -18.03 9.07
N ALA A 506 3.10 -17.86 8.98
CA ALA A 506 2.39 -17.59 7.74
C ALA A 506 2.93 -16.36 7.00
N TRP A 507 3.31 -16.53 5.73
CA TRP A 507 3.74 -15.46 4.84
C TRP A 507 2.54 -14.80 4.14
N GLY A 508 2.61 -13.48 3.98
CA GLY A 508 1.65 -12.61 3.28
C GLY A 508 2.10 -12.23 1.86
N MET A 509 3.19 -12.80 1.36
CA MET A 509 3.69 -12.66 0.00
C MET A 509 4.37 -13.95 -0.44
N PHE A 510 4.44 -14.21 -1.75
CA PHE A 510 5.24 -15.32 -2.27
C PHE A 510 6.71 -14.90 -2.35
N PRO A 511 7.69 -15.84 -2.34
CA PRO A 511 9.12 -15.48 -2.49
C PRO A 511 9.43 -14.69 -3.77
N SER A 512 8.63 -14.88 -4.82
CA SER A 512 8.73 -14.20 -6.11
C SER A 512 7.97 -12.85 -6.20
N THR A 513 7.30 -12.41 -5.14
CA THR A 513 6.58 -11.11 -5.11
C THR A 513 7.57 -9.97 -4.90
N VAL A 514 7.65 -9.04 -5.86
CA VAL A 514 8.51 -7.85 -5.77
C VAL A 514 7.83 -6.77 -4.92
N ASN A 515 7.79 -6.96 -3.60
CA ASN A 515 7.43 -5.93 -2.63
C ASN A 515 7.99 -6.31 -1.24
N ALA A 516 7.73 -5.51 -0.21
CA ALA A 516 7.91 -5.85 1.21
C ALA A 516 6.61 -5.53 1.98
N TYR A 517 6.51 -5.96 3.25
CA TYR A 517 5.42 -5.49 4.14
C TYR A 517 5.71 -5.64 5.64
N TYR A 518 5.00 -4.83 6.44
CA TYR A 518 4.93 -4.91 7.90
C TYR A 518 3.53 -5.36 8.38
N ASP A 519 3.45 -6.42 9.19
CA ASP A 519 2.19 -6.83 9.84
C ASP A 519 2.14 -6.33 11.31
N PRO A 520 1.32 -5.31 11.62
CA PRO A 520 1.19 -4.79 12.98
C PRO A 520 0.58 -5.80 13.96
N SER A 521 -0.18 -6.79 13.51
CA SER A 521 -0.81 -7.80 14.35
C SER A 521 0.12 -8.97 14.74
N ALA A 522 1.25 -9.12 14.05
CA ALA A 522 2.32 -10.06 14.43
C ALA A 522 3.64 -9.39 14.81
N ASN A 523 3.73 -8.05 14.71
CA ASN A 523 4.94 -7.24 14.95
C ASN A 523 6.11 -7.75 14.10
N LYS A 524 5.90 -7.90 12.78
CA LYS A 524 6.88 -8.52 11.87
C LYS A 524 7.07 -7.77 10.54
N MET A 525 8.32 -7.68 10.08
CA MET A 525 8.71 -7.23 8.75
C MET A 525 8.98 -8.43 7.84
N VAL A 526 8.63 -8.32 6.57
CA VAL A 526 8.76 -9.42 5.60
C VAL A 526 9.35 -8.94 4.26
N PHE A 527 10.45 -9.58 3.85
CA PHE A 527 11.23 -9.27 2.65
C PHE A 527 11.37 -10.55 1.80
N PRO A 528 10.49 -10.77 0.81
CA PRO A 528 10.60 -11.83 -0.19
C PRO A 528 11.95 -11.87 -0.92
N ALA A 529 12.38 -13.05 -1.36
CA ALA A 529 13.60 -13.26 -2.14
C ALA A 529 13.69 -12.36 -3.39
N ALA A 530 12.55 -11.98 -3.97
CA ALA A 530 12.44 -11.08 -5.10
C ALA A 530 12.89 -9.64 -4.83
N ILE A 531 12.54 -9.02 -3.69
CA ILE A 531 12.92 -7.62 -3.43
C ILE A 531 14.43 -7.49 -3.11
N LEU A 532 15.08 -8.61 -2.79
CA LEU A 532 16.50 -8.71 -2.42
C LEU A 532 17.41 -8.92 -3.64
N GLN A 533 17.12 -8.22 -4.74
CA GLN A 533 17.78 -8.39 -6.05
C GLN A 533 18.08 -7.04 -6.73
N PRO A 534 18.95 -7.02 -7.77
CA PRO A 534 19.14 -5.85 -8.60
C PRO A 534 17.81 -5.41 -9.25
N PRO A 535 17.41 -4.12 -9.16
CA PRO A 535 18.28 -3.00 -8.81
C PRO A 535 18.23 -2.56 -7.34
N PHE A 536 17.36 -3.10 -6.49
CA PHE A 536 17.25 -2.72 -5.08
C PHE A 536 18.46 -3.14 -4.23
N TYR A 537 19.07 -4.29 -4.54
CA TYR A 537 20.15 -4.88 -3.74
C TYR A 537 21.19 -5.63 -4.56
N SER A 538 22.46 -5.54 -4.17
CA SER A 538 23.49 -6.51 -4.54
C SER A 538 24.60 -6.53 -3.49
N ALA A 539 24.80 -7.67 -2.83
CA ALA A 539 25.92 -7.87 -1.90
C ALA A 539 27.30 -7.85 -2.61
N GLU A 540 27.35 -8.22 -3.89
CA GLU A 540 28.60 -8.40 -4.65
C GLU A 540 28.99 -7.16 -5.47
N HIS A 541 28.02 -6.44 -6.05
CA HIS A 541 28.28 -5.44 -7.10
C HIS A 541 27.97 -3.99 -6.71
N TYR A 542 27.26 -3.73 -5.60
CA TYR A 542 26.84 -2.38 -5.22
C TYR A 542 27.66 -1.80 -4.06
N PRO A 543 28.07 -0.51 -4.13
CA PRO A 543 28.60 0.21 -2.98
C PRO A 543 27.62 0.17 -1.80
N ALA A 544 28.14 0.09 -0.57
CA ALA A 544 27.31 0.06 0.64
C ALA A 544 26.32 1.25 0.70
N ALA A 545 26.73 2.44 0.27
CA ALA A 545 25.87 3.62 0.18
C ALA A 545 24.61 3.38 -0.67
N ALA A 546 24.71 2.61 -1.75
CA ALA A 546 23.57 2.25 -2.59
C ALA A 546 22.69 1.17 -1.93
N ASN A 547 23.27 0.11 -1.35
CA ASN A 547 22.48 -0.92 -0.65
C ASN A 547 21.70 -0.33 0.54
N PHE A 548 22.29 0.61 1.30
CA PHE A 548 21.56 1.34 2.34
C PHE A 548 20.49 2.29 1.74
N ALA A 549 20.81 3.04 0.68
CA ALA A 549 19.86 3.97 0.06
C ALA A 549 18.62 3.32 -0.56
N ARG A 550 18.77 2.08 -1.04
CA ARG A 550 17.77 1.34 -1.80
C ARG A 550 17.01 0.36 -0.91
N ILE A 551 17.40 -0.92 -0.88
CA ILE A 551 16.77 -1.91 0.02
C ILE A 551 16.84 -1.52 1.51
N GLY A 552 17.87 -0.82 1.96
CA GLY A 552 17.95 -0.31 3.35
C GLY A 552 16.89 0.76 3.66
N MET A 553 16.49 1.57 2.68
CA MET A 553 15.36 2.50 2.81
C MET A 553 14.03 1.74 2.88
N VAL A 554 13.86 0.68 2.07
CA VAL A 554 12.69 -0.22 2.16
C VAL A 554 12.62 -0.90 3.53
N MET A 555 13.74 -1.42 4.05
CA MET A 555 13.80 -1.98 5.40
C MET A 555 13.46 -0.94 6.49
N GLY A 556 13.89 0.32 6.32
CA GLY A 556 13.52 1.43 7.20
C GLY A 556 12.06 1.86 7.07
N HIS A 557 11.46 1.71 5.88
CA HIS A 557 10.05 1.98 5.59
C HIS A 557 9.17 0.96 6.33
N GLU A 558 9.43 -0.35 6.17
CA GLU A 558 8.72 -1.40 6.91
C GLU A 558 8.87 -1.24 8.43
N LEU A 559 10.06 -0.89 8.92
CA LEU A 559 10.25 -0.67 10.35
C LEU A 559 9.46 0.55 10.86
N SER A 560 9.30 1.58 10.02
CA SER A 560 8.55 2.79 10.33
C SER A 560 7.04 2.57 10.40
N HIS A 561 6.48 1.61 9.64
CA HIS A 561 5.09 1.17 9.80
C HIS A 561 4.79 0.66 11.22
N GLY A 562 5.79 0.14 11.94
CA GLY A 562 5.65 -0.19 13.37
C GLY A 562 5.25 1.00 14.26
N PHE A 563 5.42 2.23 13.78
CA PHE A 563 5.29 3.48 14.54
C PHE A 563 4.53 4.59 13.78
N ASP A 564 3.85 4.27 12.68
CA ASP A 564 3.06 5.22 11.87
C ASP A 564 1.68 5.58 12.48
N ASP A 565 0.79 6.24 11.73
CA ASP A 565 -0.55 6.62 12.20
C ASP A 565 -1.40 5.43 12.67
N GLN A 566 -1.18 4.24 12.11
CA GLN A 566 -1.87 2.99 12.42
C GLN A 566 -1.06 2.08 13.37
N GLY A 567 0.17 1.74 12.99
CA GLY A 567 0.97 0.71 13.66
C GLY A 567 1.38 1.08 15.07
N ARG A 568 1.53 2.39 15.37
CA ARG A 568 1.76 2.87 16.75
C ARG A 568 0.67 2.46 17.75
N ASN A 569 -0.54 2.15 17.27
CA ASN A 569 -1.66 1.76 18.12
C ASN A 569 -1.62 0.26 18.49
N TYR A 570 -0.70 -0.52 17.93
CA TYR A 570 -0.48 -1.94 18.26
C TYR A 570 0.75 -2.07 19.17
N ASP A 571 0.67 -2.90 20.22
CA ASP A 571 1.74 -3.07 21.22
C ASP A 571 2.84 -4.06 20.83
N ASP A 572 3.74 -4.37 21.77
CA ASP A 572 4.84 -5.35 21.64
C ASP A 572 4.40 -6.83 21.57
N LYS A 573 3.11 -7.07 21.31
CA LYS A 573 2.52 -8.37 20.97
C LYS A 573 1.62 -8.30 19.73
N GLY A 574 1.47 -7.12 19.10
CA GLY A 574 0.55 -6.89 18.00
C GLY A 574 -0.91 -6.68 18.41
N ALA A 575 -1.19 -6.31 19.66
CA ALA A 575 -2.55 -6.04 20.12
C ALA A 575 -2.87 -4.54 20.11
N LEU A 576 -4.04 -4.17 19.59
CA LEU A 576 -4.55 -2.80 19.51
C LEU A 576 -4.83 -2.25 20.92
N ARG A 577 -4.03 -1.28 21.37
CA ARG A 577 -4.17 -0.57 22.65
C ARG A 577 -3.34 0.70 22.70
N SER A 578 -3.77 1.67 23.50
CA SER A 578 -2.94 2.85 23.76
C SER A 578 -1.80 2.50 24.74
N TRP A 579 -0.56 2.63 24.28
CA TRP A 579 0.66 2.49 25.10
C TRP A 579 1.54 3.76 25.08
N TRP A 580 1.08 4.83 24.43
CA TRP A 580 1.71 6.15 24.40
C TRP A 580 1.04 7.05 25.43
N THR A 581 1.78 8.00 26.01
CA THR A 581 1.13 9.00 26.87
C THR A 581 0.27 9.97 26.05
N PRO A 582 -0.72 10.65 26.66
CA PRO A 582 -1.54 11.64 25.95
C PRO A 582 -0.73 12.81 25.37
N SER A 583 0.34 13.22 26.05
CA SER A 583 1.25 14.28 25.59
C SER A 583 2.02 13.89 24.33
N VAL A 584 2.62 12.68 24.32
CA VAL A 584 3.38 12.20 23.16
C VAL A 584 2.44 11.92 21.99
N SER A 585 1.24 11.36 22.27
CA SER A 585 0.20 11.16 21.26
C SER A 585 -0.26 12.46 20.62
N ALA A 586 -0.43 13.54 21.39
CA ALA A 586 -0.87 14.83 20.86
C ALA A 586 0.20 15.50 19.97
N GLU A 587 1.47 15.48 20.38
CA GLU A 587 2.55 16.05 19.58
C GLU A 587 2.83 15.22 18.31
N PHE A 588 2.70 13.89 18.38
CA PHE A 588 2.74 13.03 17.20
C PHE A 588 1.60 13.33 16.21
N THR A 589 0.36 13.43 16.68
CA THR A 589 -0.79 13.81 15.84
C THR A 589 -0.53 15.15 15.13
N LYS A 590 0.05 16.12 15.83
CA LYS A 590 0.46 17.42 15.27
C LYS A 590 1.59 17.29 14.23
N LYS A 591 2.58 16.41 14.45
CA LYS A 591 3.67 16.12 13.51
C LYS A 591 3.16 15.43 12.23
N VAL A 592 2.37 14.36 12.34
CA VAL A 592 1.85 13.65 11.15
C VAL A 592 0.83 14.48 10.38
N GLN A 593 0.02 15.32 11.05
CA GLN A 593 -0.90 16.22 10.35
C GLN A 593 -0.15 17.30 9.53
N CYS A 594 1.11 17.60 9.86
CA CYS A 594 1.99 18.41 9.01
C CYS A 594 2.25 17.70 7.67
N LEU A 595 2.69 16.44 7.68
CA LEU A 595 2.87 15.64 6.46
C LEU A 595 1.57 15.54 5.66
N ALA A 596 0.46 15.19 6.31
CA ALA A 596 -0.83 15.08 5.63
C ALA A 596 -1.25 16.41 4.96
N ALA A 597 -1.01 17.55 5.59
CA ALA A 597 -1.28 18.87 5.00
C ALA A 597 -0.31 19.21 3.86
N GLN A 598 0.99 18.93 4.02
CA GLN A 598 2.04 19.13 3.02
C GLN A 598 1.74 18.32 1.74
N TYR A 599 1.56 17.01 1.86
CA TYR A 599 1.31 16.12 0.74
C TYR A 599 -0.03 16.44 0.05
N SER A 600 -1.04 16.93 0.78
CA SER A 600 -2.30 17.38 0.18
C SER A 600 -2.17 18.58 -0.77
N THR A 601 -1.02 19.28 -0.79
CA THR A 601 -0.70 20.34 -1.77
C THR A 601 -0.06 19.80 -3.05
N PHE A 602 0.44 18.57 -3.07
CA PHE A 602 1.25 18.04 -4.16
C PHE A 602 0.38 17.64 -5.37
N PRO A 603 0.63 18.20 -6.57
CA PRO A 603 -0.14 17.88 -7.76
C PRO A 603 0.22 16.50 -8.32
N VAL A 604 -0.80 15.78 -8.79
CA VAL A 604 -0.67 14.64 -9.69
C VAL A 604 -0.93 15.14 -11.10
N VAL A 605 -0.02 14.88 -12.04
CA VAL A 605 -0.04 15.44 -13.40
C VAL A 605 -0.18 14.35 -14.46
N SER A 606 -0.87 14.70 -15.54
CA SER A 606 -0.93 13.95 -16.79
C SER A 606 0.42 13.96 -17.50
N ILE A 607 0.91 12.80 -17.94
CA ILE A 607 2.15 12.69 -18.71
C ILE A 607 2.01 13.08 -20.19
N ASP A 608 0.77 13.15 -20.70
CA ASP A 608 0.49 13.40 -22.12
C ASP A 608 0.67 14.89 -22.50
N ASP A 609 0.35 15.78 -21.55
CA ASP A 609 0.21 17.23 -21.76
C ASP A 609 0.56 18.09 -20.52
N GLY A 610 0.89 17.47 -19.38
CA GLY A 610 1.29 18.17 -18.16
C GLY A 610 0.16 18.77 -17.32
N HIS A 611 -1.13 18.55 -17.65
CA HIS A 611 -2.22 19.12 -16.84
C HIS A 611 -2.36 18.44 -15.48
N VAL A 612 -2.86 19.16 -14.48
CA VAL A 612 -3.09 18.63 -13.12
C VAL A 612 -4.38 17.80 -13.09
N LEU A 613 -4.27 16.51 -12.82
CA LEU A 613 -5.40 15.58 -12.63
C LEU A 613 -6.09 15.79 -11.28
N GLY A 614 -5.30 16.17 -10.27
CA GLY A 614 -5.75 16.51 -8.93
C GLY A 614 -4.55 16.70 -7.99
N THR A 615 -4.77 16.72 -6.68
CA THR A 615 -3.68 16.57 -5.69
C THR A 615 -3.68 15.19 -5.05
N VAL A 616 -2.52 14.81 -4.50
CA VAL A 616 -2.36 13.64 -3.63
C VAL A 616 -3.29 13.77 -2.41
N ASN A 617 -3.92 12.69 -1.98
CA ASN A 617 -4.71 12.68 -0.77
C ASN A 617 -3.79 12.41 0.44
N GLY A 618 -3.32 13.46 1.10
CA GLY A 618 -2.36 13.36 2.20
C GLY A 618 -2.88 12.63 3.45
N ASN A 619 -4.20 12.43 3.59
CA ASN A 619 -4.79 11.60 4.64
C ASN A 619 -4.85 10.12 4.25
N LEU A 620 -5.15 9.79 2.98
CA LEU A 620 -5.09 8.42 2.46
C LEU A 620 -3.65 7.89 2.47
N THR A 621 -2.71 8.77 2.12
CA THR A 621 -1.30 8.41 1.95
C THR A 621 -0.46 8.52 3.22
N LEU A 622 -1.08 8.77 4.38
CA LEU A 622 -0.36 9.23 5.56
C LEU A 622 0.70 8.24 6.09
N GLY A 623 0.36 6.95 6.21
CA GLY A 623 1.29 5.92 6.68
C GLY A 623 2.50 5.78 5.77
N GLU A 624 2.27 5.67 4.47
CA GLU A 624 3.33 5.56 3.46
C GLU A 624 4.24 6.80 3.48
N ASN A 625 3.65 8.00 3.63
CA ASN A 625 4.42 9.24 3.74
C ASN A 625 5.24 9.27 5.06
N ILE A 626 4.70 8.78 6.18
CA ILE A 626 5.44 8.63 7.45
C ILE A 626 6.59 7.64 7.27
N ALA A 627 6.33 6.50 6.64
CA ALA A 627 7.27 5.42 6.43
C ALA A 627 8.37 5.79 5.43
N ASP A 628 8.06 6.56 4.38
CA ASP A 628 9.05 7.15 3.47
C ASP A 628 9.96 8.18 4.18
N ASN A 629 9.37 9.08 4.98
CA ASN A 629 10.13 10.10 5.74
C ASN A 629 10.99 9.45 6.85
N GLY A 630 10.50 8.38 7.48
CA GLY A 630 11.25 7.59 8.46
C GLY A 630 12.35 6.76 7.80
N GLY A 631 12.01 5.95 6.80
CA GLY A 631 12.89 4.99 6.16
C GLY A 631 14.14 5.60 5.55
N ILE A 632 14.02 6.72 4.83
CA ILE A 632 15.20 7.39 4.24
C ILE A 632 16.18 7.93 5.30
N ARG A 633 15.65 8.43 6.43
CA ARG A 633 16.47 8.89 7.56
C ARG A 633 17.11 7.72 8.30
N LEU A 634 16.34 6.66 8.57
CA LEU A 634 16.85 5.44 9.20
C LEU A 634 18.01 4.83 8.40
N ALA A 635 17.83 4.72 7.08
CA ALA A 635 18.84 4.23 6.15
C ALA A 635 20.11 5.10 6.11
N TYR A 636 19.97 6.43 6.07
CA TYR A 636 21.11 7.34 6.05
C TYR A 636 21.89 7.30 7.38
N GLU A 637 21.20 7.43 8.52
CA GLU A 637 21.88 7.38 9.83
C GLU A 637 22.51 5.99 10.09
N ALA A 638 21.89 4.90 9.62
CA ALA A 638 22.46 3.54 9.65
C ALA A 638 23.73 3.44 8.80
N TYR A 639 23.69 3.93 7.55
CA TYR A 639 24.86 3.98 6.67
C TYR A 639 26.01 4.76 7.33
N HIS A 640 25.76 5.91 7.95
CA HIS A 640 26.80 6.69 8.62
C HIS A 640 27.30 6.05 9.94
N LEU A 641 26.48 5.29 10.66
CA LEU A 641 26.90 4.49 11.81
C LEU A 641 27.80 3.32 11.37
N TRP A 642 27.36 2.56 10.37
CA TRP A 642 28.11 1.47 9.74
C TRP A 642 29.45 1.96 9.19
N LYS A 643 29.46 3.07 8.44
CA LYS A 643 30.65 3.69 7.85
C LYS A 643 31.69 4.11 8.90
N ARG A 644 31.25 4.60 10.07
CA ARG A 644 32.16 4.95 11.19
C ARG A 644 32.78 3.72 11.86
N THR A 645 32.12 2.56 11.76
CA THR A 645 32.46 1.33 12.48
C THR A 645 33.30 0.39 11.61
N PHE A 646 32.94 0.20 10.34
CA PHE A 646 33.48 -0.84 9.47
C PHE A 646 34.28 -0.33 8.26
N ALA A 647 34.14 0.93 7.84
CA ALA A 647 34.88 1.43 6.69
C ALA A 647 36.41 1.46 6.97
N PRO A 648 37.27 1.11 5.99
CA PRO A 648 38.72 1.22 6.15
C PRO A 648 39.11 2.66 6.50
N ARG A 649 39.76 2.85 7.66
CA ARG A 649 40.32 4.17 8.03
C ARG A 649 41.36 4.57 6.98
N PRO A 650 41.31 5.79 6.43
CA PRO A 650 42.25 6.21 5.41
C PRO A 650 43.68 6.11 5.96
N SER A 651 44.55 5.43 5.23
CA SER A 651 45.94 5.22 5.63
C SER A 651 46.65 6.57 5.70
N VAL A 652 47.03 6.99 6.91
CA VAL A 652 47.88 8.18 7.11
C VAL A 652 49.16 7.99 6.29
N PRO A 653 49.50 8.89 5.36
CA PRO A 653 50.74 8.78 4.61
C PRO A 653 51.94 8.77 5.55
N SER A 654 52.75 7.71 5.50
CA SER A 654 53.98 7.62 6.28
C SER A 654 54.90 8.78 5.91
N SER A 655 55.40 9.51 6.91
CA SER A 655 56.32 10.66 6.75
C SER A 655 57.65 10.31 6.09
N ASP A 656 57.94 9.03 5.90
CA ASP A 656 59.27 8.50 5.67
C ASP A 656 59.58 8.36 4.17
N ALA A 657 59.27 9.42 3.41
CA ALA A 657 59.77 9.60 2.05
C ALA A 657 61.19 10.22 2.12
N PRO A 658 62.25 9.50 1.73
CA PRO A 658 63.61 10.03 1.84
C PRO A 658 63.82 11.21 0.87
N PHE A 659 64.49 12.26 1.34
CA PHE A 659 64.80 13.45 0.55
C PHE A 659 65.67 13.12 -0.67
N GLY A 660 65.03 13.00 -1.84
CA GLY A 660 65.71 12.90 -3.12
C GLY A 660 66.46 14.20 -3.44
N THR A 661 67.79 14.12 -3.55
CA THR A 661 68.64 15.29 -3.82
C THR A 661 68.34 15.90 -5.19
N ALA A 662 68.08 17.21 -5.23
CA ALA A 662 67.89 17.94 -6.47
C ALA A 662 69.11 17.83 -7.39
N ASN A 663 68.85 17.73 -8.71
CA ASN A 663 69.88 17.87 -9.72
C ASN A 663 69.36 18.80 -10.83
N SER A 664 70.00 19.95 -11.00
CA SER A 664 69.52 21.00 -11.88
C SER A 664 69.95 20.78 -13.32
N LYS A 665 69.04 21.01 -14.26
CA LYS A 665 69.39 21.47 -15.61
C LYS A 665 68.30 22.36 -16.17
N THR A 666 68.74 23.49 -16.72
CA THR A 666 67.92 24.58 -17.24
C THR A 666 67.68 24.43 -18.73
N GLU A 667 66.46 24.69 -19.16
CA GLU A 667 66.17 25.31 -20.46
C GLU A 667 64.88 26.13 -20.32
N GLY A 668 64.68 27.17 -21.14
CA GLY A 668 63.56 28.08 -20.95
C GLY A 668 63.27 29.02 -22.13
N ALA A 669 61.98 29.33 -22.27
CA ALA A 669 61.42 30.33 -23.18
C ALA A 669 60.20 30.94 -22.45
N LEU A 670 60.24 32.23 -22.08
CA LEU A 670 59.84 33.40 -22.88
C LEU A 670 58.32 33.63 -22.93
N LEU A 671 57.86 34.64 -22.18
CA LEU A 671 56.56 35.29 -22.30
C LEU A 671 56.64 36.47 -23.30
N PRO A 672 55.50 36.87 -23.88
CA PRO A 672 54.99 38.23 -23.61
C PRO A 672 53.45 38.27 -23.39
N GLY A 673 52.82 39.34 -22.87
CA GLY A 673 53.39 40.52 -22.19
C GLY A 673 53.00 41.90 -22.75
N GLU A 674 51.77 42.40 -22.50
CA GLU A 674 51.32 43.82 -22.54
C GLU A 674 49.96 43.90 -21.74
N HIS A 675 49.74 44.75 -20.73
CA HIS A 675 49.46 46.22 -20.69
C HIS A 675 48.08 46.61 -21.28
N ASN A 676 47.20 47.47 -20.71
CA ASN A 676 47.15 48.43 -19.56
C ASN A 676 45.68 48.46 -19.02
N ASP A 677 45.25 48.83 -17.81
CA ASP A 677 45.58 49.79 -16.70
C ASP A 677 44.47 50.89 -16.53
N HIS A 678 44.41 51.51 -15.34
CA HIS A 678 43.48 52.53 -14.79
C HIS A 678 42.26 52.00 -14.00
N GLY A 679 41.98 52.38 -12.73
CA GLY A 679 42.87 52.95 -11.69
C GLY A 679 42.21 53.91 -10.66
N SER A 680 42.40 53.66 -9.34
CA SER A 680 42.18 54.60 -8.18
C SER A 680 40.75 55.15 -7.94
N ARG A 681 40.29 55.58 -6.75
CA ARG A 681 40.79 55.75 -5.35
C ARG A 681 39.53 55.71 -4.43
N ASP A 682 39.52 55.82 -3.09
CA ASP A 682 40.41 56.47 -2.11
C ASP A 682 40.24 55.85 -0.70
N ALA A 683 41.08 56.20 0.28
CA ALA A 683 40.94 55.75 1.67
C ALA A 683 41.48 56.74 2.73
N ARG A 684 40.77 56.88 3.86
CA ARG A 684 41.10 57.54 5.17
C ARG A 684 39.83 57.54 6.05
N HIS A 685 39.82 57.59 7.40
CA HIS A 685 40.83 57.90 8.43
C HIS A 685 40.59 57.08 9.75
N TYR A 686 41.55 57.14 10.70
CA TYR A 686 41.44 56.69 12.12
C TYR A 686 40.49 57.58 12.96
N ARG A 687 39.93 57.22 14.14
CA ARG A 687 40.60 56.81 15.42
C ARG A 687 39.58 56.56 16.57
N ASN A 688 39.97 55.75 17.57
CA ASN A 688 39.56 55.73 19.01
C ASN A 688 38.17 56.24 19.49
N ASP A 689 37.54 55.48 20.39
CA ASP A 689 37.57 55.87 21.82
C ASP A 689 37.51 54.67 22.81
N LYS A 690 37.82 54.90 24.08
CA LYS A 690 37.76 53.93 25.20
C LYS A 690 36.81 54.41 26.30
N LYS A 691 36.09 53.49 26.94
CA LYS A 691 35.81 53.55 28.40
C LYS A 691 35.52 52.16 28.99
N ASN A 692 35.77 52.04 30.29
CA ASN A 692 35.66 50.82 31.10
C ASN A 692 35.37 51.26 32.56
N THR A 693 35.17 50.29 33.47
CA THR A 693 35.00 50.40 34.93
C THR A 693 33.65 50.88 35.46
N ASN A 694 33.27 50.61 36.72
CA ASN A 694 33.24 49.36 37.54
C ASN A 694 32.74 49.72 38.95
N GLY A 695 32.00 48.83 39.62
CA GLY A 695 31.76 48.91 41.07
C GLY A 695 30.47 48.21 41.53
N HIS A 696 30.38 47.64 42.74
CA HIS A 696 31.38 47.58 43.81
C HIS A 696 31.07 46.47 44.87
N LEU A 697 32.09 45.66 45.24
CA LEU A 697 32.40 45.03 46.56
C LEU A 697 31.32 44.24 47.36
N THR A 698 31.62 43.30 48.29
CA THR A 698 32.82 42.96 49.12
C THR A 698 33.09 41.42 49.10
N GLY A 699 33.93 40.73 49.92
CA GLY A 699 34.77 41.14 51.07
C GLY A 699 35.81 40.10 51.58
N LYS A 700 35.44 38.81 51.74
CA LYS A 700 36.21 37.66 52.36
C LYS A 700 36.27 37.60 53.90
N GLN A 701 36.35 36.38 54.46
CA GLN A 701 37.43 35.91 55.38
C GLN A 701 37.39 34.37 55.61
N HIS A 702 38.34 33.78 56.36
CA HIS A 702 38.59 32.32 56.52
C HIS A 702 38.59 31.86 58.00
N LYS A 703 38.20 30.60 58.32
CA LYS A 703 39.05 29.53 58.91
C LYS A 703 38.31 28.25 59.39
N HIS A 704 39.12 27.22 59.68
CA HIS A 704 38.88 25.80 59.96
C HIS A 704 38.05 25.36 61.22
N GLN A 705 37.58 24.09 61.13
CA GLN A 705 37.75 22.96 62.09
C GLN A 705 36.67 22.55 63.13
N MET A 706 36.47 21.21 63.19
CA MET A 706 36.03 20.33 64.30
C MET A 706 34.61 20.44 64.90
N GLY A 707 34.08 19.28 65.35
CA GLY A 707 33.06 19.17 66.41
C GLY A 707 31.80 18.36 66.03
N PRO A 708 31.45 17.28 66.76
CA PRO A 708 30.21 16.50 66.56
C PRO A 708 29.25 16.54 67.77
N ASN A 709 28.15 15.76 67.69
CA ASN A 709 27.21 15.38 68.77
C ASN A 709 26.31 16.55 69.31
N GLU A 710 25.18 16.35 70.03
CA GLU A 710 24.54 15.15 70.63
C GLU A 710 23.00 15.34 70.85
N GLU A 711 22.23 14.24 70.75
CA GLU A 711 21.06 13.80 71.57
C GLU A 711 19.74 14.61 71.82
N GLY A 712 18.73 13.88 72.35
CA GLY A 712 17.35 14.28 72.70
C GLY A 712 16.27 13.40 72.03
N GLU A 713 15.83 12.25 72.59
CA GLU A 713 14.76 12.05 73.61
C GLU A 713 13.34 12.52 73.20
N THR A 714 12.20 11.82 73.36
CA THR A 714 11.73 10.45 73.72
C THR A 714 10.29 10.26 73.14
N GLY A 715 9.55 9.12 73.16
CA GLY A 715 9.78 7.70 73.52
C GLY A 715 8.49 6.96 73.96
N HIS A 716 8.29 5.69 73.53
CA HIS A 716 7.21 4.73 73.94
C HIS A 716 5.74 5.07 73.49
N HIS A 717 4.74 4.18 73.36
CA HIS A 717 4.55 2.71 73.54
C HIS A 717 3.39 2.21 72.60
N GLY A 718 3.26 0.90 72.29
CA GLY A 718 1.99 0.31 71.80
C GLY A 718 2.04 -0.92 70.85
N LYS A 719 1.22 -1.97 71.14
CA LYS A 719 0.92 -3.21 70.37
C LYS A 719 -0.53 -3.66 70.75
N PRO A 720 -1.11 -4.82 70.31
CA PRO A 720 -1.43 -5.29 68.95
C PRO A 720 -2.84 -5.97 68.82
N SER A 721 -3.29 -6.39 67.62
CA SER A 721 -4.20 -7.56 67.34
C SER A 721 -4.45 -7.70 65.81
N HIS A 722 -4.45 -8.85 65.11
CA HIS A 722 -5.19 -10.14 65.24
C HIS A 722 -6.73 -9.95 65.08
N HIS A 723 -7.56 -10.78 64.41
CA HIS A 723 -7.47 -12.00 63.56
C HIS A 723 -8.87 -12.21 62.88
N ALA A 724 -9.31 -13.22 62.09
CA ALA A 724 -8.87 -14.46 61.37
C ALA A 724 -10.13 -14.98 60.58
N ASN A 725 -10.23 -16.14 59.92
CA ASN A 725 -9.45 -16.86 58.87
C ASN A 725 -10.26 -18.14 58.43
N LYS A 726 -9.88 -18.84 57.33
CA LYS A 726 -10.37 -20.19 56.87
C LYS A 726 -11.78 -20.26 56.22
N ASP A 727 -12.24 -21.35 55.56
CA ASP A 727 -11.70 -22.39 54.62
C ASP A 727 -12.91 -23.22 54.06
N ASP A 728 -12.63 -24.34 53.36
CA ASP A 728 -13.43 -25.58 53.17
C ASP A 728 -14.29 -25.77 51.89
N GLU A 729 -14.59 -27.05 51.58
CA GLU A 729 -14.86 -27.60 50.25
C GLU A 729 -16.22 -28.38 50.12
N ASP A 730 -16.51 -28.78 48.87
CA ASP A 730 -17.04 -30.10 48.45
C ASP A 730 -18.55 -30.40 48.25
N SER A 731 -18.79 -31.18 47.18
CA SER A 731 -19.86 -32.17 46.92
C SER A 731 -21.31 -31.75 46.54
N GLY A 732 -21.84 -32.46 45.53
CA GLY A 732 -23.08 -33.25 45.75
C GLY A 732 -24.30 -33.07 44.83
N ASN A 733 -24.36 -33.86 43.74
CA ASN A 733 -25.58 -34.35 43.03
C ASN A 733 -26.54 -33.31 42.35
N GLN A 734 -27.17 -33.60 41.20
CA GLN A 734 -28.13 -34.66 40.81
C GLN A 734 -29.47 -34.61 41.62
N GLU A 735 -30.67 -34.65 41.03
CA GLU A 735 -31.04 -34.90 39.63
C GLU A 735 -32.50 -34.48 39.27
N HIS A 736 -32.80 -34.42 37.96
CA HIS A 736 -34.06 -34.86 37.32
C HIS A 736 -35.38 -34.03 37.36
N ARG A 737 -35.94 -33.84 36.14
CA ARG A 737 -37.38 -33.99 35.74
C ARG A 737 -38.40 -32.89 36.12
N LYS A 738 -39.47 -32.59 35.33
CA LYS A 738 -39.81 -32.83 33.89
C LYS A 738 -41.10 -32.08 33.50
N HIS A 739 -41.24 -31.66 32.23
CA HIS A 739 -42.50 -31.25 31.52
C HIS A 739 -43.23 -29.98 32.07
N ALA A 740 -43.60 -28.97 31.25
CA ALA A 740 -44.69 -28.85 30.26
C ALA A 740 -46.11 -28.76 30.90
N SER A 741 -47.10 -28.01 30.40
CA SER A 741 -47.27 -27.29 29.11
C SER A 741 -48.45 -26.27 29.15
N LYS A 742 -48.50 -25.37 28.14
CA LYS A 742 -49.70 -24.80 27.45
C LYS A 742 -50.54 -23.62 28.01
N ASP A 743 -50.97 -22.81 27.01
CA ASP A 743 -52.27 -22.15 26.78
C ASP A 743 -52.72 -20.86 27.54
N LYS A 744 -52.82 -19.76 26.74
CA LYS A 744 -53.89 -18.73 26.69
C LYS A 744 -54.05 -17.77 27.90
N GLY A 745 -54.53 -16.53 27.73
CA GLY A 745 -54.87 -15.76 26.52
C GLY A 745 -55.77 -14.53 26.82
N HIS A 746 -55.90 -13.62 25.84
CA HIS A 746 -56.81 -12.45 25.76
C HIS A 746 -56.57 -11.17 26.60
N GLU A 747 -56.70 -10.06 25.87
CA GLU A 747 -57.29 -8.73 26.20
C GLU A 747 -56.75 -7.89 27.38
N GLY A 748 -56.26 -6.68 27.04
CA GLY A 748 -55.87 -5.63 27.99
C GLY A 748 -56.92 -4.52 28.14
N LEU A 749 -56.60 -3.47 28.91
CA LEU A 749 -57.41 -2.26 28.99
C LEU A 749 -56.58 -0.99 29.32
N LYS A 750 -57.24 0.17 29.23
CA LYS A 750 -56.63 1.50 29.05
C LYS A 750 -56.16 2.18 30.35
N ALA A 751 -55.02 2.88 30.23
CA ALA A 751 -54.71 4.23 30.76
C ALA A 751 -55.01 4.63 32.23
N GLY A 752 -53.97 5.14 32.92
CA GLY A 752 -54.06 5.94 34.15
C GLY A 752 -52.90 6.95 34.24
N LYS A 753 -53.12 8.14 34.83
CA LYS A 753 -52.17 9.28 34.86
C LYS A 753 -51.79 9.72 36.28
N THR A 754 -50.79 10.62 36.37
CA THR A 754 -50.38 11.49 37.51
C THR A 754 -49.50 10.81 38.58
N LYS A 755 -48.60 11.51 39.30
CA LYS A 755 -48.27 12.95 39.47
C LYS A 755 -46.74 13.15 39.29
N LEU A 756 -46.10 14.29 38.93
CA LEU A 756 -46.33 15.75 39.00
C LEU A 756 -45.81 16.44 40.31
N HIS A 757 -44.89 17.42 40.14
CA HIS A 757 -44.27 18.40 41.07
C HIS A 757 -42.85 18.10 41.64
N HIS A 758 -41.98 19.09 41.98
CA HIS A 758 -41.65 20.40 41.34
C HIS A 758 -40.42 21.09 42.02
N HIS A 759 -39.87 22.15 41.40
CA HIS A 759 -38.81 23.08 41.89
C HIS A 759 -37.38 22.51 42.03
N GLY A 760 -36.29 23.28 41.86
CA GLY A 760 -36.10 24.70 41.43
C GLY A 760 -34.65 24.92 40.92
N LYS A 761 -34.38 25.80 39.93
CA LYS A 761 -33.98 27.24 40.09
C LYS A 761 -32.75 27.45 41.01
N LYS A 762 -31.68 28.19 40.65
CA LYS A 762 -31.64 29.47 39.88
C LYS A 762 -30.16 29.93 39.58
N LYS A 763 -29.90 30.53 38.40
CA LYS A 763 -29.08 31.78 38.12
C LYS A 763 -27.56 31.85 38.49
N HIS A 764 -26.69 32.74 37.96
CA HIS A 764 -26.79 33.85 36.97
C HIS A 764 -25.40 34.33 36.41
N ASP A 765 -25.42 35.05 35.25
CA ASP A 765 -24.59 36.21 34.77
C ASP A 765 -23.04 36.08 34.61
N SER A 766 -22.32 36.85 33.77
CA SER A 766 -22.58 37.88 32.71
C SER A 766 -21.57 37.68 31.53
N GLU A 767 -21.73 38.06 30.25
CA GLU A 767 -22.15 39.30 29.54
C GLU A 767 -21.17 40.49 29.54
N ASP A 768 -20.47 40.71 28.40
CA ASP A 768 -20.29 41.98 27.61
C ASP A 768 -19.35 41.70 26.39
N ASN A 769 -19.71 41.98 25.13
CA ASN A 769 -19.65 43.24 24.33
C ASN A 769 -18.22 43.78 24.09
N ASP A 770 -17.78 44.10 22.86
CA ASP A 770 -18.39 45.05 21.90
C ASP A 770 -18.00 44.82 20.40
N LYS A 771 -18.34 45.78 19.51
CA LYS A 771 -18.28 45.74 18.02
C LYS A 771 -17.15 46.59 17.43
N VAL A 772 -16.95 46.54 16.08
CA VAL A 772 -16.96 47.72 15.17
C VAL A 772 -16.76 47.35 13.67
N LEU A 773 -17.76 47.71 12.83
CA LEU A 773 -17.73 48.25 11.43
C LEU A 773 -16.86 47.60 10.30
N ALA A 774 -17.21 47.68 9.01
CA ALA A 774 -18.39 48.23 8.30
C ALA A 774 -18.60 47.59 6.91
N SER A 775 -19.76 47.85 6.30
CA SER A 775 -20.19 47.44 4.96
C SER A 775 -20.34 48.63 4.00
N GLU A 776 -20.11 48.48 2.68
CA GLU A 776 -20.65 49.42 1.67
C GLU A 776 -21.26 48.79 0.39
N HIS A 777 -22.50 49.21 0.14
CA HIS A 777 -23.31 49.28 -1.08
C HIS A 777 -24.09 50.62 -0.93
N PRO A 778 -24.79 51.24 -1.92
CA PRO A 778 -25.31 50.70 -3.20
C PRO A 778 -25.29 51.69 -4.41
N LYS A 779 -25.97 51.33 -5.52
CA LYS A 779 -26.90 52.15 -6.36
C LYS A 779 -27.51 51.23 -7.44
N LYS A 780 -28.81 50.89 -7.50
CA LYS A 780 -30.08 51.65 -7.66
C LYS A 780 -30.33 52.28 -9.05
N HIS A 781 -31.27 51.72 -9.82
CA HIS A 781 -32.42 52.33 -10.56
C HIS A 781 -33.25 51.12 -11.11
N HIS A 782 -34.59 50.95 -11.01
CA HIS A 782 -35.78 51.80 -11.29
C HIS A 782 -35.91 52.19 -12.77
N HIS A 783 -37.00 51.95 -13.53
CA HIS A 783 -38.35 51.36 -13.33
C HIS A 783 -38.76 50.60 -14.64
N HIS A 784 -39.75 49.70 -14.72
CA HIS A 784 -41.20 49.96 -14.66
C HIS A 784 -42.06 48.68 -14.48
N HIS A 785 -43.07 48.76 -13.61
CA HIS A 785 -44.50 48.44 -13.81
C HIS A 785 -44.96 47.30 -14.79
N ARG A 786 -46.03 46.51 -14.50
CA ARG A 786 -47.03 46.54 -13.40
C ARG A 786 -48.05 45.38 -13.51
N SER A 787 -48.43 44.74 -12.38
CA SER A 787 -49.76 44.09 -12.11
C SER A 787 -50.10 42.83 -12.93
N LYS A 788 -50.76 41.78 -12.43
CA LYS A 788 -51.28 41.36 -11.09
C LYS A 788 -51.81 39.91 -11.22
N ASN A 789 -51.92 39.17 -10.10
CA ASN A 789 -52.96 38.16 -9.79
C ASN A 789 -53.18 36.97 -10.77
N ASP A 790 -53.59 35.76 -10.39
CA ASP A 790 -53.74 35.04 -9.10
C ASP A 790 -53.67 33.52 -9.41
N LYS A 791 -53.66 32.67 -8.36
CA LYS A 791 -54.35 31.36 -8.16
C LYS A 791 -54.90 30.55 -9.38
N GLU A 792 -55.02 29.22 -9.37
CA GLU A 792 -54.65 28.06 -8.51
C GLU A 792 -55.05 26.79 -9.33
N ASP A 793 -54.49 25.60 -8.99
CA ASP A 793 -54.99 24.25 -9.40
C ASP A 793 -55.03 23.94 -10.93
N GLY A 794 -55.22 22.69 -11.42
CA GLY A 794 -55.27 21.38 -10.76
C GLY A 794 -55.51 20.19 -11.75
N GLU A 795 -54.88 19.06 -11.44
CA GLU A 795 -55.23 17.63 -11.68
C GLU A 795 -55.97 17.12 -12.97
N SER A 796 -55.25 16.24 -13.70
CA SER A 796 -55.61 14.91 -14.26
C SER A 796 -57.01 14.54 -14.82
N GLY A 797 -57.02 13.77 -15.94
CA GLY A 797 -58.19 12.96 -16.36
C GLY A 797 -57.99 11.99 -17.55
N ASN A 798 -58.01 10.68 -17.26
CA ASN A 798 -58.58 9.50 -17.97
C ASN A 798 -59.44 9.69 -19.26
N HIS A 799 -59.66 8.71 -20.17
CA HIS A 799 -59.06 7.39 -20.54
C HIS A 799 -59.80 6.87 -21.84
N GLU A 800 -59.59 5.60 -22.24
CA GLU A 800 -60.38 4.78 -23.22
C GLU A 800 -60.06 4.97 -24.74
N ASN A 801 -59.61 3.94 -25.48
CA ASN A 801 -60.28 2.76 -26.12
C ASN A 801 -61.02 3.10 -27.45
N GLY A 802 -60.89 2.37 -28.58
CA GLY A 802 -60.02 1.24 -28.95
C GLY A 802 -60.31 0.64 -30.35
N HIS A 803 -59.56 -0.41 -30.71
CA HIS A 803 -59.65 -1.40 -31.84
C HIS A 803 -58.80 -1.14 -33.13
N ARG A 804 -57.98 -2.10 -33.60
CA ARG A 804 -58.22 -3.35 -34.40
C ARG A 804 -58.71 -3.06 -35.84
N ASP A 805 -58.27 -3.70 -36.92
CA ASP A 805 -57.61 -5.01 -37.20
C ASP A 805 -56.37 -4.84 -38.14
N GLU A 806 -55.26 -5.59 -38.03
CA GLU A 806 -55.00 -6.98 -38.52
C GLU A 806 -55.17 -7.23 -40.05
N ASN A 807 -54.07 -7.24 -40.82
CA ASN A 807 -53.65 -8.39 -41.66
C ASN A 807 -52.25 -8.23 -42.30
N GLU A 808 -51.55 -9.35 -42.50
CA GLU A 808 -50.26 -9.44 -43.22
C GLU A 808 -50.45 -9.87 -44.68
N ARG A 809 -49.45 -9.59 -45.55
CA ARG A 809 -48.72 -10.58 -46.37
C ARG A 809 -47.91 -9.96 -47.54
N LYS A 810 -46.64 -10.37 -47.65
CA LYS A 810 -45.92 -10.77 -48.89
C LYS A 810 -45.71 -9.71 -50.00
N ASP A 811 -44.75 -9.84 -50.92
CA ASP A 811 -43.57 -10.72 -51.13
C ASP A 811 -42.59 -9.94 -52.04
N GLN A 812 -41.27 -10.17 -51.95
CA GLN A 812 -40.28 -9.96 -53.06
C GLN A 812 -40.08 -8.52 -53.61
N SER A 813 -39.04 -8.17 -54.39
CA SER A 813 -37.62 -8.63 -54.48
C SER A 813 -36.76 -7.56 -55.22
N ASP A 814 -35.44 -7.80 -55.31
CA ASP A 814 -34.49 -7.36 -56.35
C ASP A 814 -34.13 -5.86 -56.59
N ASN A 815 -32.85 -5.56 -56.33
CA ASN A 815 -31.86 -4.83 -57.14
C ASN A 815 -32.29 -3.82 -58.24
N CYS A 816 -31.74 -2.61 -58.16
CA CYS A 816 -30.88 -1.95 -59.19
C CYS A 816 -30.31 -0.64 -58.58
N GLU A 817 -28.98 -0.43 -58.55
CA GLU A 817 -28.07 0.09 -59.59
C GLU A 817 -28.03 1.63 -59.78
N ASP A 818 -26.79 2.15 -59.69
CA ASP A 818 -26.19 3.40 -60.19
C ASP A 818 -26.91 4.77 -60.09
N CYS A 819 -26.15 5.77 -59.64
CA CYS A 819 -26.48 7.19 -59.80
C CYS A 819 -25.20 8.04 -59.83
N GLY A 820 -24.75 8.44 -61.02
CA GLY A 820 -23.46 9.11 -61.19
C GLY A 820 -23.47 10.65 -61.29
N ARG A 821 -22.35 11.23 -60.79
CA ARG A 821 -21.64 12.42 -61.31
C ARG A 821 -22.16 13.86 -61.02
N LYS A 822 -21.15 14.74 -60.80
CA LYS A 822 -21.06 16.19 -61.14
C LYS A 822 -21.82 17.21 -60.26
N GLU A 823 -21.32 18.45 -60.05
CA GLU A 823 -19.96 19.05 -60.16
C GLU A 823 -19.95 20.45 -59.49
N ARG A 824 -18.83 20.89 -58.86
CA ARG A 824 -18.52 22.28 -58.40
C ARG A 824 -19.35 22.79 -57.19
N GLY A 825 -18.85 23.71 -56.35
CA GLY A 825 -17.49 24.29 -56.25
C GLY A 825 -17.42 25.54 -55.34
N GLN A 826 -16.23 26.16 -55.29
CA GLN A 826 -15.86 27.45 -54.65
C GLN A 826 -15.76 27.56 -53.11
N SER A 827 -14.51 27.71 -52.64
CA SER A 827 -14.12 28.69 -51.60
C SER A 827 -12.67 29.15 -51.87
N HIS A 828 -12.24 30.30 -51.34
CA HIS A 828 -11.03 31.02 -51.80
C HIS A 828 -9.85 31.02 -50.81
N HIS A 829 -8.63 30.98 -51.36
CA HIS A 829 -7.35 31.63 -50.96
C HIS A 829 -7.16 32.18 -49.51
N LYS A 830 -5.99 32.03 -48.86
CA LYS A 830 -4.58 32.19 -49.35
C LYS A 830 -3.62 31.36 -48.44
N SER A 831 -2.68 30.54 -48.95
CA SER A 831 -1.28 30.88 -49.33
C SER A 831 -0.29 30.98 -48.15
N LYS A 832 0.94 30.44 -48.14
CA LYS A 832 1.71 29.39 -48.90
C LYS A 832 3.09 29.24 -48.19
N LYS A 833 3.87 28.15 -48.24
CA LYS A 833 4.63 27.53 -49.36
C LYS A 833 4.99 26.08 -48.96
N ASP A 834 4.89 25.03 -49.79
CA ASP A 834 5.69 24.66 -50.99
C ASP A 834 7.17 24.33 -50.68
N TRP A 835 7.82 23.19 -51.04
CA TRP A 835 7.53 21.91 -51.75
C TRP A 835 8.41 20.78 -51.13
N GLY A 836 8.32 19.46 -51.40
CA GLY A 836 7.42 18.65 -52.23
C GLY A 836 8.13 17.76 -53.29
N LYS A 837 7.62 16.52 -53.54
CA LYS A 837 8.06 15.48 -54.55
C LYS A 837 9.30 14.65 -54.11
N LYS A 838 9.55 13.38 -54.52
CA LYS A 838 8.96 12.30 -55.37
C LYS A 838 9.77 11.00 -55.04
N SER A 839 9.42 9.73 -55.29
CA SER A 839 8.19 9.02 -55.74
C SER A 839 8.45 7.51 -55.98
N LYS A 840 7.38 6.70 -56.06
CA LYS A 840 7.30 5.29 -56.55
C LYS A 840 7.81 4.20 -55.59
N ARG A 841 7.39 2.93 -55.70
CA ARG A 841 6.05 2.28 -55.95
C ARG A 841 6.29 0.77 -56.12
N HIS A 842 5.26 -0.04 -55.82
CA HIS A 842 5.16 -1.50 -56.04
C HIS A 842 6.02 -2.34 -55.07
N GLY A 843 5.61 -3.55 -54.70
CA GLY A 843 4.33 -4.23 -54.99
C GLY A 843 4.33 -5.69 -54.50
N CYS A 844 3.17 -6.20 -54.08
CA CYS A 844 3.06 -7.50 -53.42
C CYS A 844 3.27 -8.70 -54.36
N GLY A 845 3.71 -9.83 -53.80
CA GLY A 845 3.70 -11.14 -54.44
C GLY A 845 3.90 -12.27 -53.41
N LYS A 846 3.09 -13.33 -53.52
CA LYS A 846 3.30 -14.62 -52.85
C LYS A 846 4.17 -15.53 -53.77
N GLU A 847 4.46 -16.82 -53.55
CA GLU A 847 3.90 -17.88 -52.67
C GLU A 847 4.95 -19.02 -52.52
N ASP A 848 4.67 -19.99 -51.65
CA ASP A 848 5.19 -21.39 -51.61
C ASP A 848 6.63 -21.81 -51.22
N SER A 849 6.64 -22.93 -50.48
CA SER A 849 7.61 -24.04 -50.39
C SER A 849 8.81 -23.99 -49.40
N ASP A 850 8.74 -24.94 -48.46
CA ASP A 850 9.67 -25.32 -47.40
C ASP A 850 11.05 -25.84 -47.89
N CYS A 851 12.13 -25.50 -47.15
CA CYS A 851 13.41 -26.22 -47.21
C CYS A 851 14.29 -26.01 -45.95
N GLY A 852 14.15 -26.89 -44.96
CA GLY A 852 15.29 -27.64 -44.39
C GLY A 852 16.43 -26.89 -43.67
N SER A 853 16.24 -26.67 -42.36
CA SER A 853 17.25 -26.82 -41.29
C SER A 853 18.68 -26.27 -41.47
N LYS A 854 19.01 -25.23 -40.69
CA LYS A 854 20.29 -25.17 -39.93
C LYS A 854 20.03 -24.63 -38.53
N GLN A 855 20.81 -25.12 -37.56
CA GLN A 855 20.81 -24.58 -36.20
C GLN A 855 21.34 -23.15 -36.21
N ALA A 856 20.63 -22.25 -35.54
CA ALA A 856 21.19 -21.01 -35.03
C ALA A 856 21.09 -21.09 -33.50
N GLN A 857 22.24 -20.99 -32.82
CA GLN A 857 22.24 -20.72 -31.39
C GLN A 857 21.81 -19.26 -31.22
N SER A 858 20.78 -19.01 -30.42
CA SER A 858 20.37 -17.65 -30.07
C SER A 858 21.31 -17.12 -28.99
N ASP A 859 22.30 -16.34 -29.39
CA ASP A 859 23.12 -15.59 -28.44
C ASP A 859 22.23 -14.64 -27.62
N ALA A 860 22.22 -14.82 -26.30
CA ALA A 860 21.55 -13.92 -25.36
C ALA A 860 22.38 -12.63 -25.20
N GLY A 861 22.43 -11.82 -26.26
CA GLY A 861 23.21 -10.59 -26.32
C GLY A 861 22.50 -9.40 -25.66
N HIS A 862 23.19 -8.73 -24.73
CA HIS A 862 22.72 -7.50 -24.10
C HIS A 862 22.35 -6.42 -25.14
N PRO A 863 21.28 -5.62 -24.93
CA PRO A 863 20.83 -4.57 -25.86
C PRO A 863 21.71 -3.30 -25.86
N PHE A 864 23.02 -3.43 -25.62
CA PHE A 864 23.98 -2.32 -25.51
C PHE A 864 25.31 -2.59 -26.24
N SER A 865 25.26 -2.84 -27.56
CA SER A 865 26.47 -2.88 -28.40
C SER A 865 26.26 -2.17 -29.74
N GLY A 866 26.66 -0.88 -29.82
CA GLY A 866 26.58 -0.09 -31.06
C GLY A 866 26.27 1.41 -30.92
N GLY A 867 26.54 2.03 -29.76
CA GLY A 867 26.11 3.41 -29.44
C GLY A 867 27.21 4.31 -28.87
N ASP A 868 28.18 4.68 -29.72
CA ASP A 868 29.24 5.67 -29.47
C ASP A 868 30.19 5.41 -28.27
N ALA A 869 31.33 4.78 -28.55
CA ALA A 869 32.45 4.62 -27.61
C ALA A 869 33.03 5.96 -27.10
N ARG A 870 32.73 7.09 -27.76
CA ARG A 870 33.11 8.43 -27.30
C ARG A 870 32.19 8.93 -26.19
N MET A 871 30.91 8.56 -26.21
CA MET A 871 30.02 8.75 -25.06
C MET A 871 30.44 7.85 -23.91
N GLN A 872 30.74 6.56 -24.13
CA GLN A 872 31.29 5.69 -23.08
C GLN A 872 32.56 6.29 -22.47
N SER A 873 33.52 6.74 -23.28
CA SER A 873 34.74 7.39 -22.79
C SER A 873 34.47 8.68 -22.00
N MET A 874 33.48 9.49 -22.38
CA MET A 874 33.04 10.66 -21.61
C MET A 874 32.33 10.28 -20.30
N VAL A 875 31.46 9.28 -20.32
CA VAL A 875 30.71 8.80 -19.15
C VAL A 875 31.64 8.12 -18.15
N GLU A 876 32.61 7.31 -18.60
CA GLU A 876 33.70 6.81 -17.76
C GLU A 876 34.54 7.94 -17.15
N THR A 877 34.83 8.99 -17.93
CA THR A 877 35.58 10.15 -17.43
C THR A 877 34.77 10.94 -16.40
N LEU A 878 33.45 11.05 -16.57
CA LEU A 878 32.54 11.67 -15.62
C LEU A 878 32.34 10.81 -14.37
N ALA A 879 32.18 9.49 -14.48
CA ALA A 879 32.09 8.57 -13.35
C ALA A 879 33.38 8.60 -12.51
N ARG A 880 34.56 8.62 -13.14
CA ARG A 880 35.86 8.84 -12.47
C ARG A 880 36.00 10.26 -11.87
N ALA A 881 35.24 11.25 -12.36
CA ALA A 881 35.19 12.60 -11.81
C ALA A 881 34.11 12.79 -10.72
N VAL A 882 33.13 11.90 -10.62
CA VAL A 882 32.23 11.76 -9.46
C VAL A 882 32.96 11.02 -8.33
N ALA A 883 33.68 9.95 -8.66
CA ALA A 883 34.55 9.20 -7.76
C ALA A 883 35.90 9.92 -7.51
N GLN A 884 35.91 11.23 -7.23
CA GLN A 884 37.14 11.93 -6.87
C GLN A 884 37.72 11.37 -5.56
N PRO A 885 38.98 10.87 -5.54
CA PRO A 885 39.60 10.36 -4.31
C PRO A 885 39.91 11.50 -3.33
N GLY A 886 38.90 11.92 -2.55
CA GLY A 886 39.01 12.99 -1.57
C GLY A 886 37.79 13.90 -1.40
N ASP A 887 36.69 13.72 -2.15
CA ASP A 887 35.42 14.44 -1.88
C ASP A 887 34.66 13.74 -0.73
N PRO A 888 34.47 14.38 0.44
CA PRO A 888 33.80 13.76 1.58
C PRO A 888 32.31 13.51 1.37
N GLY A 889 31.66 14.22 0.43
CA GLY A 889 30.22 14.15 0.16
C GLY A 889 29.85 13.33 -1.08
N ALA A 890 30.82 12.64 -1.71
CA ALA A 890 30.54 11.81 -2.90
C ALA A 890 29.58 10.66 -2.59
N ASP A 891 29.80 9.95 -1.48
CA ASP A 891 28.94 8.85 -1.04
C ASP A 891 27.53 9.32 -0.64
N ASP A 892 27.42 10.49 -0.02
CA ASP A 892 26.14 11.06 0.42
C ASP A 892 25.28 11.48 -0.78
N ARG A 893 25.90 12.07 -1.82
CA ARG A 893 25.22 12.33 -3.10
C ARG A 893 24.83 11.04 -3.80
N LEU A 894 25.70 10.03 -3.80
CA LEU A 894 25.42 8.70 -4.34
C LEU A 894 24.23 8.05 -3.63
N PHE A 895 24.17 8.11 -2.30
CA PHE A 895 23.06 7.61 -1.49
C PHE A 895 21.74 8.25 -1.93
N PHE A 896 21.63 9.59 -1.92
CA PHE A 896 20.37 10.24 -2.26
C PHE A 896 19.97 10.03 -3.73
N THR A 897 20.92 10.01 -4.68
CA THR A 897 20.63 9.71 -6.09
C THR A 897 20.18 8.26 -6.30
N ALA A 898 20.81 7.28 -5.63
CA ALA A 898 20.41 5.87 -5.73
C ALA A 898 19.00 5.64 -5.14
N PHE A 899 18.70 6.22 -3.97
CA PHE A 899 17.34 6.24 -3.40
C PHE A 899 16.32 6.83 -4.37
N ALA A 900 16.60 8.03 -4.91
CA ALA A 900 15.64 8.70 -5.78
C ALA A 900 15.37 7.92 -7.08
N GLN A 901 16.33 7.11 -7.53
CA GLN A 901 16.20 6.33 -8.75
C GLN A 901 15.42 5.02 -8.58
N ASP A 902 15.16 4.55 -7.36
CA ASP A 902 14.22 3.43 -7.15
C ASP A 902 12.80 3.76 -7.63
N TRP A 903 12.40 5.03 -7.45
CA TRP A 903 11.04 5.52 -7.62
C TRP A 903 10.78 6.17 -8.99
N CYS A 904 11.72 6.11 -9.94
CA CYS A 904 11.51 6.63 -11.30
C CYS A 904 10.37 5.86 -11.97
N GLU A 905 9.26 6.54 -12.26
CA GLU A 905 8.05 5.92 -12.81
C GLU A 905 7.38 6.74 -13.92
N LYS A 906 6.58 6.05 -14.74
CA LYS A 906 5.54 6.62 -15.60
C LYS A 906 4.24 5.88 -15.41
N ARG A 907 3.14 6.64 -15.29
CA ARG A 907 1.75 6.15 -15.20
C ARG A 907 0.94 6.82 -16.31
N THR A 908 0.09 6.09 -17.01
CA THR A 908 -0.91 6.67 -17.92
C THR A 908 -1.85 7.61 -17.15
N PRO A 909 -2.44 8.66 -17.76
CA PRO A 909 -3.29 9.60 -17.02
C PRO A 909 -4.52 8.96 -16.35
N GLY A 910 -5.07 7.88 -16.93
CA GLY A 910 -6.15 7.10 -16.33
C GLY A 910 -5.71 6.37 -15.04
N TYR A 911 -4.52 5.77 -15.06
CA TYR A 911 -3.94 5.06 -13.93
C TYR A 911 -3.43 6.01 -12.84
N ALA A 912 -2.93 7.18 -13.22
CA ALA A 912 -2.58 8.25 -12.29
C ALA A 912 -3.82 8.78 -11.54
N GLU A 913 -4.96 9.03 -12.22
CA GLU A 913 -6.22 9.41 -11.56
C GLU A 913 -6.82 8.26 -10.74
N LEU A 914 -6.71 7.01 -11.21
CA LEU A 914 -7.11 5.82 -10.45
C LEU A 914 -6.37 5.77 -9.11
N LEU A 915 -5.04 5.67 -9.14
CA LEU A 915 -4.24 5.48 -7.94
C LEU A 915 -4.39 6.66 -6.97
N ARG A 916 -4.52 7.90 -7.47
CA ARG A 916 -4.84 9.09 -6.63
C ARG A 916 -6.14 8.96 -5.79
N THR A 917 -7.03 8.01 -6.11
CA THR A 917 -8.27 7.73 -5.35
C THR A 917 -8.24 6.45 -4.49
N VAL A 918 -7.41 5.46 -4.81
CA VAL A 918 -7.38 4.14 -4.12
C VAL A 918 -6.05 3.74 -3.52
N ASP A 919 -4.94 4.25 -4.03
CA ASP A 919 -3.58 3.89 -3.63
C ASP A 919 -3.25 4.56 -2.28
N PRO A 920 -2.80 3.82 -1.26
CA PRO A 920 -2.20 4.43 -0.08
C PRO A 920 -0.86 5.10 -0.44
N HIS A 921 -0.19 4.74 -1.54
CA HIS A 921 1.10 5.35 -1.86
C HIS A 921 0.96 6.70 -2.56
N SER A 922 1.86 7.63 -2.19
CA SER A 922 2.13 8.79 -3.03
C SER A 922 2.76 8.35 -4.38
N PRO A 923 2.56 9.09 -5.49
CA PRO A 923 3.33 8.89 -6.72
C PRO A 923 4.83 9.00 -6.46
N GLY A 924 5.67 8.29 -7.23
CA GLY A 924 7.12 8.15 -7.00
C GLY A 924 7.84 9.50 -6.86
N LYS A 925 7.45 10.50 -7.66
CA LYS A 925 7.93 11.88 -7.53
C LYS A 925 7.79 12.46 -6.12
N TRP A 926 6.71 12.15 -5.43
CA TRP A 926 6.40 12.64 -4.08
C TRP A 926 6.88 11.70 -2.97
N ARG A 927 7.12 10.41 -3.27
CA ARG A 927 7.94 9.51 -2.44
C ARG A 927 9.42 9.93 -2.41
N VAL A 928 9.92 10.59 -3.47
CA VAL A 928 11.27 11.19 -3.52
C VAL A 928 11.29 12.61 -2.96
N ASN A 929 10.55 13.54 -3.54
CA ASN A 929 10.68 14.96 -3.17
C ASN A 929 10.12 15.27 -1.78
N GLY A 930 9.07 14.56 -1.34
CA GLY A 930 8.41 14.79 -0.05
C GLY A 930 9.31 14.52 1.17
N PRO A 931 9.99 13.36 1.26
CA PRO A 931 10.96 13.10 2.32
C PRO A 931 12.20 13.99 2.23
N LEU A 932 12.77 14.16 1.03
CA LEU A 932 14.05 14.86 0.89
C LEU A 932 13.94 16.36 1.18
N MET A 933 12.81 17.02 0.86
CA MET A 933 12.60 18.42 1.25
C MET A 933 12.46 18.59 2.78
N ASN A 934 12.03 17.55 3.50
CA ASN A 934 11.93 17.54 4.95
C ASN A 934 13.24 17.18 5.67
N TYR A 935 14.29 16.72 4.96
CA TYR A 935 15.53 16.25 5.58
C TYR A 935 16.68 17.26 5.42
N ASP A 936 17.28 17.68 6.54
CA ASP A 936 18.39 18.65 6.51
C ASP A 936 19.67 18.09 5.86
N LYS A 937 19.94 16.78 6.01
CA LYS A 937 21.13 16.14 5.42
C LYS A 937 21.11 16.11 3.90
N PHE A 938 19.94 15.97 3.28
CA PHE A 938 19.78 16.16 1.85
C PHE A 938 20.15 17.59 1.43
N ALA A 939 19.58 18.59 2.12
CA ALA A 939 19.81 20.00 1.81
C ALA A 939 21.27 20.44 2.03
N GLU A 940 21.95 19.91 3.05
CA GLU A 940 23.40 20.05 3.24
C GLU A 940 24.18 19.45 2.06
N THR A 941 23.87 18.20 1.68
CA THR A 941 24.58 17.42 0.66
C THR A 941 24.54 18.06 -0.73
N PHE A 942 23.41 18.65 -1.11
CA PHE A 942 23.26 19.39 -2.37
C PHE A 942 23.41 20.91 -2.23
N SER A 943 23.78 21.40 -1.04
CA SER A 943 23.97 22.84 -0.73
C SER A 943 22.75 23.72 -1.04
N CYS A 944 21.55 23.20 -0.80
CA CYS A 944 20.30 23.84 -1.19
C CYS A 944 19.99 25.09 -0.35
N PRO A 945 19.78 26.27 -0.96
CA PRO A 945 19.45 27.48 -0.23
C PRO A 945 18.16 27.35 0.60
N MET A 946 18.16 27.85 1.83
CA MET A 946 16.94 27.92 2.65
C MET A 946 15.87 28.75 1.90
N GLY A 947 14.67 28.18 1.79
CA GLY A 947 13.57 28.73 1.00
C GLY A 947 13.50 28.22 -0.45
N SER A 948 14.43 27.36 -0.91
CA SER A 948 14.24 26.62 -2.16
C SER A 948 13.15 25.54 -2.00
N PRO A 949 12.55 25.04 -3.10
CA PRO A 949 11.53 24.00 -3.02
C PRO A 949 11.97 22.76 -2.25
N MET A 950 13.23 22.33 -2.42
CA MET A 950 13.83 21.19 -1.70
C MET A 950 14.51 21.55 -0.38
N ASN A 951 14.42 22.80 0.09
CA ASN A 951 14.85 23.21 1.43
C ASN A 951 13.94 24.30 2.02
N PRO A 952 12.63 24.02 2.22
CA PRO A 952 11.66 25.00 2.71
C PRO A 952 11.96 25.43 4.16
N GLU A 953 11.61 26.67 4.50
CA GLU A 953 11.75 27.22 5.87
C GLU A 953 10.96 26.43 6.93
N LYS A 954 9.93 25.68 6.51
CA LYS A 954 9.07 24.87 7.36
C LYS A 954 9.07 23.44 6.83
N LYS A 955 9.70 22.55 7.59
CA LYS A 955 9.79 21.11 7.31
C LYS A 955 8.85 20.34 8.24
N CYS A 956 8.24 19.28 7.73
CA CYS A 956 7.36 18.41 8.50
C CYS A 956 8.15 17.20 8.99
N VAL A 957 8.67 17.28 10.23
CA VAL A 957 9.64 16.31 10.78
C VAL A 957 9.02 15.57 11.97
N ILE A 958 8.96 14.23 11.88
CA ILE A 958 8.44 13.35 12.95
C ILE A 958 9.56 12.95 13.88
N TRP A 959 10.51 12.19 13.35
CA TRP A 959 11.84 11.96 13.90
C TRP A 959 12.76 12.96 13.20
#